data_AF-A0A0P9Q679-F1
#
_entry.id   AF-A0A0P9Q679-F1
#
_cell.length_a   1.000
_cell.length_b   1.000
_cell.length_c   1.000
_cell.angle_alpha   90.00
_cell.angle_beta   90.00
_cell.angle_gamma   90.00
#
_symmetry.space_group_name_H-M   'P 1'
#
loop_
_entity.id
_entity.type
_entity.pdbx_description
1 polymer ?
#
loop_
_entity_poly.entity_id
_entity_poly.type
_entity_poly.pdbx_seq_one_letter_code
_entity_poly.pdbx_strand_id
1 'polypeptide(L)'
;MLYLLSKDLLIFARAKITEDSKPNLRDVSERQTRIPAQVIDKDIPTAGLMAQVMIAKYADHLPLYRQEQIFGRAGLAIPRSTLASWVGVCGVQLQPLVDAAGKWNRGVVAASVATRLVAQEGMPGSLFEFDRYDHYTSDGLWLECPHPEQGWQLRDIRCYPDYKEDSMPMIANDPTTQLAFSVYENKGVYALLLGSGVSRAAGIPTGWEITMELVKRAGIASGVGEQEDWYAWYLGQTGEQPNYSTLLETLAGTQSERRAIVQSFLEPTAQELEDGLKVPTRAHRAIAEMVRAGHVRVIVTTNFDRLMENALRDAGIEPTIVSSVDTLAGAEPLAHSQCFILKIHGDYKDARILNTDVELGDYPTEFNTLLDRIIDEFGLIVAGWSGEWDHALRAAFLRAPSRRYPTYWLARGGVSERGQELVARRRASVVSGTDADTFFDALNLKLETIQKSRQPNPASVELMIAMAKRFMDRPEHRIQLDDLVTAQTRQSIADFVPLFAGQGDVRTQAFSDWVPEYEAIAEPIARLASVLGRWGTGDELSLVLDAVKGLYAEAHREQAGYTHWLALKNYPAALVVLGYSLGLTRANRLDVLYTLLNSTVINRREQPGLIGYELSPFYLEAGNGLLAHWKTLEDQSNARTPLSNRLASLITCKWAPSFAGVQDPELLYERFEFLNLLFFAQTNGVNEEELNNRIQQSQFRNIAMGRLSWHSETISRFAQEYSTPEFNAPLLAAGFAYGSESYLQRFLEGLGRMSRW
;
A
#
# COMPACT_ATOMS: atom_id res chain seq x y z
N MET A 1 2.94 22.65 20.96
CA MET A 1 3.82 22.17 22.06
C MET A 1 5.23 21.75 21.61
N LEU A 2 5.52 21.56 20.32
CA LEU A 2 6.90 21.35 19.79
C LEU A 2 7.59 22.64 19.28
N TYR A 3 6.89 23.77 19.29
CA TYR A 3 7.37 25.04 18.69
C TYR A 3 8.38 25.81 19.56
N LEU A 4 8.46 25.50 20.86
CA LEU A 4 9.36 26.21 21.79
C LEU A 4 10.80 25.65 21.81
N LEU A 5 11.05 24.49 21.19
CA LEU A 5 12.38 23.86 21.15
C LEU A 5 13.28 24.38 20.01
N SER A 6 12.75 25.16 19.06
CA SER A 6 13.49 25.53 17.83
C SER A 6 14.42 26.73 17.98
N LYS A 7 14.27 27.57 19.02
CA LYS A 7 15.07 28.80 19.17
C LYS A 7 16.38 28.61 19.94
N ASP A 8 16.46 27.67 20.88
CA ASP A 8 17.63 27.56 21.76
C ASP A 8 18.75 26.64 21.21
N LEU A 9 18.45 25.79 20.22
CA LEU A 9 19.42 24.83 19.67
C LEU A 9 20.46 25.45 18.71
N LEU A 10 20.17 26.60 18.11
CA LEU A 10 21.10 27.28 17.18
C LEU A 10 22.29 27.95 17.90
N ILE A 11 22.20 28.16 19.22
CA ILE A 11 23.26 28.80 20.01
C ILE A 11 24.29 27.78 20.51
N PHE A 12 23.88 26.55 20.83
CA PHE A 12 24.79 25.51 21.35
C PHE A 12 25.67 24.84 20.29
N ALA A 13 25.18 24.70 19.05
CA ALA A 13 25.97 24.10 17.95
C ALA A 13 27.17 24.96 17.53
N ARG A 14 27.16 26.27 17.84
CA ARG A 14 28.24 27.20 17.47
C ARG A 14 29.39 27.23 18.48
N ALA A 15 29.21 26.67 19.68
CA ALA A 15 30.17 26.78 20.79
C ALA A 15 31.10 25.56 20.96
N LYS A 16 30.92 24.46 20.22
CA LYS A 16 31.71 23.21 20.42
C LYS A 16 32.66 22.83 19.29
N ILE A 17 32.84 23.70 18.29
CA ILE A 17 33.81 23.51 17.19
C ILE A 17 34.62 24.79 17.02
N THR A 18 35.29 25.21 18.09
CA THR A 18 36.47 26.08 18.03
C THR A 18 37.32 25.70 19.21
N GLU A 19 38.21 24.71 19.03
CA GLU A 19 39.45 24.61 19.81
C GLU A 19 40.39 23.59 19.14
N ASP A 20 41.02 24.04 18.06
CA ASP A 20 42.40 23.67 17.79
C ASP A 20 43.27 24.26 18.91
N SER A 21 43.45 23.52 20.00
CA SER A 21 44.61 23.70 20.86
C SER A 21 44.89 22.42 21.64
N LYS A 22 45.99 21.74 21.27
CA LYS A 22 46.67 20.84 22.22
C LYS A 22 47.47 21.70 23.20
N PRO A 23 47.32 21.48 24.51
CA PRO A 23 48.52 21.35 25.31
C PRO A 23 48.52 20.12 26.24
N ASN A 24 49.74 19.83 26.67
CA ASN A 24 50.22 18.67 27.40
C ASN A 24 49.74 18.54 28.85
N LEU A 25 49.51 17.29 29.27
CA LEU A 25 49.93 16.65 30.52
C LEU A 25 49.99 17.51 31.81
N ARG A 26 49.09 17.26 32.77
CA ARG A 26 49.35 16.58 34.07
C ARG A 26 48.22 16.85 35.08
N ASP A 27 47.85 15.80 35.79
CA ASP A 27 47.04 15.77 37.03
C ASP A 27 45.63 16.36 36.97
N VAL A 28 44.61 15.50 36.78
CA VAL A 28 43.50 15.32 37.73
C VAL A 28 42.95 13.90 37.58
N SER A 29 42.88 13.19 38.70
CA SER A 29 42.35 11.83 38.90
C SER A 29 41.12 11.47 38.07
N GLU A 30 41.13 10.25 37.52
CA GLU A 30 39.99 9.54 36.93
C GLU A 30 38.76 9.59 37.85
N ARG A 31 37.79 10.43 37.50
CA ARG A 31 36.37 10.11 37.69
C ARG A 31 35.81 9.82 36.31
N GLN A 32 35.66 8.55 35.97
CA GLN A 32 34.79 8.13 34.87
C GLN A 32 33.36 8.59 35.20
N THR A 33 32.99 9.80 34.78
CA THR A 33 31.59 10.18 34.62
C THR A 33 30.99 9.24 33.59
N ARG A 34 29.98 8.46 34.02
CA ARG A 34 29.21 7.58 33.12
C ARG A 34 28.75 8.41 31.92
N ILE A 35 29.03 7.91 30.72
CA ILE A 35 28.53 8.47 29.48
C ILE A 35 26.99 8.53 29.60
N PRO A 36 26.34 9.67 29.33
CA PRO A 36 24.87 9.76 29.35
C PRO A 36 24.28 8.70 28.43
N ALA A 37 23.18 8.05 28.85
CA ALA A 37 22.55 7.00 28.04
C ALA A 37 22.19 7.56 26.65
N GLN A 38 22.81 7.02 25.61
CA GLN A 38 22.55 7.41 24.23
C GLN A 38 21.46 6.50 23.65
N VAL A 39 20.61 7.06 22.78
CA VAL A 39 19.52 6.32 22.10
C VAL A 39 20.09 5.22 21.19
N ILE A 40 21.32 5.41 20.70
CA ILE A 40 22.13 4.39 20.02
C ILE A 40 23.44 4.28 20.80
N ASP A 41 23.74 3.10 21.35
CA ASP A 41 24.92 2.91 22.18
C ASP A 41 26.18 2.79 21.29
N LYS A 42 27.22 3.60 21.58
CA LYS A 42 28.52 3.69 20.86
C LYS A 42 28.52 4.28 19.43
N ASP A 43 27.50 5.04 19.04
CA ASP A 43 27.43 5.67 17.71
C ASP A 43 27.60 7.21 17.75
N ILE A 44 27.91 7.83 16.61
CA ILE A 44 28.31 9.26 16.47
C ILE A 44 27.23 10.31 16.84
N PRO A 45 25.91 10.13 16.61
CA PRO A 45 24.92 11.20 16.78
C PRO A 45 24.47 11.44 18.23
N THR A 46 24.44 12.71 18.63
CA THR A 46 23.75 13.15 19.87
C THR A 46 22.23 13.04 19.74
N ALA A 47 21.53 12.87 20.87
CA ALA A 47 20.06 12.79 20.92
C ALA A 47 19.35 14.01 20.27
N GLY A 48 19.95 15.21 20.37
CA GLY A 48 19.43 16.41 19.73
C GLY A 48 19.47 16.36 18.20
N LEU A 49 20.53 15.78 17.60
CA LEU A 49 20.61 15.59 16.16
C LEU A 49 19.57 14.57 15.68
N MET A 50 19.36 13.49 16.44
CA MET A 50 18.32 12.52 16.13
C MET A 50 16.93 13.14 16.21
N ALA A 51 16.64 13.92 17.26
CA ALA A 51 15.36 14.61 17.39
C ALA A 51 15.12 15.57 16.21
N GLN A 52 16.14 16.31 15.78
CA GLN A 52 16.05 17.19 14.61
C GLN A 52 15.76 16.41 13.32
N VAL A 53 16.43 15.28 13.09
CA VAL A 53 16.18 14.41 11.92
C VAL A 53 14.75 13.86 11.94
N MET A 54 14.27 13.45 13.11
CA MET A 54 12.90 12.94 13.31
C MET A 54 11.86 14.03 13.09
N ILE A 55 12.03 15.22 13.69
CA ILE A 55 11.13 16.37 13.51
C ILE A 55 11.13 16.81 12.05
N ALA A 56 12.31 16.99 11.44
CA ALA A 56 12.40 17.39 10.04
C ALA A 56 11.72 16.35 9.12
N LYS A 57 11.86 15.05 9.40
CA LYS A 57 11.26 13.99 8.58
C LYS A 57 9.75 13.88 8.77
N TYR A 58 9.26 13.91 10.01
CA TYR A 58 7.88 13.55 10.35
C TYR A 58 6.98 14.75 10.62
N ALA A 59 7.50 15.83 11.20
CA ALA A 59 6.74 17.06 11.44
C ALA A 59 6.85 18.04 10.27
N ASP A 60 8.05 18.21 9.71
CA ASP A 60 8.29 19.16 8.62
C ASP A 60 8.27 18.50 7.22
N HIS A 61 7.94 17.21 7.16
CA HIS A 61 7.82 16.41 5.94
C HIS A 61 9.03 16.49 4.99
N LEU A 62 10.24 16.68 5.54
CA LEU A 62 11.47 16.84 4.80
C LEU A 62 12.11 15.47 4.50
N PRO A 63 12.15 15.01 3.24
CA PRO A 63 12.68 13.68 2.92
C PRO A 63 14.17 13.55 3.24
N LEU A 64 14.60 12.35 3.63
CA LEU A 64 15.98 12.11 4.09
C LEU A 64 17.07 12.43 3.06
N TYR A 65 16.78 12.31 1.75
CA TYR A 65 17.74 12.72 0.70
C TYR A 65 17.94 14.24 0.68
N ARG A 66 16.90 15.01 1.01
CA ARG A 66 16.97 16.47 1.08
C ARG A 66 17.65 16.90 2.37
N GLN A 67 17.44 16.16 3.47
CA GLN A 67 18.20 16.34 4.71
C GLN A 67 19.70 16.05 4.51
N GLU A 68 20.05 14.96 3.83
CA GLU A 68 21.43 14.63 3.42
C GLU A 68 22.08 15.79 2.64
N GLN A 69 21.37 16.38 1.67
CA GLN A 69 21.86 17.55 0.94
C GLN A 69 21.98 18.81 1.82
N ILE A 70 21.10 18.99 2.81
CA ILE A 70 21.16 20.11 3.77
C ILE A 70 22.37 19.96 4.69
N PHE A 71 22.59 18.77 5.26
CA PHE A 71 23.78 18.49 6.06
C PHE A 71 25.05 18.60 5.21
N GLY A 72 25.03 18.11 3.96
CA GLY A 72 26.13 18.25 3.01
C GLY A 72 26.49 19.72 2.73
N ARG A 73 25.51 20.62 2.62
CA ARG A 73 25.76 22.08 2.50
C ARG A 73 26.34 22.69 3.77
N ALA A 74 26.07 22.11 4.93
CA ALA A 74 26.65 22.50 6.22
C ALA A 74 28.02 21.83 6.49
N GLY A 75 28.61 21.14 5.51
CA GLY A 75 29.90 20.46 5.63
C GLY A 75 29.83 19.09 6.32
N LEU A 76 28.63 18.57 6.58
CA LEU A 76 28.37 17.28 7.23
C LEU A 76 27.80 16.29 6.21
N ALA A 77 28.67 15.54 5.55
CA ALA A 77 28.26 14.50 4.60
C ALA A 77 27.72 13.28 5.36
N ILE A 78 26.45 13.30 5.76
CA ILE A 78 25.76 12.20 6.43
C ILE A 78 24.96 11.41 5.37
N PRO A 79 25.35 10.16 5.05
CA PRO A 79 24.66 9.38 4.04
C PRO A 79 23.19 9.14 4.41
N ARG A 80 22.30 9.14 3.42
CA ARG A 80 20.87 8.84 3.62
C ARG A 80 20.62 7.52 4.34
N SER A 81 21.47 6.51 4.13
CA SER A 81 21.40 5.22 4.82
C SER A 81 21.62 5.34 6.33
N THR A 82 22.50 6.27 6.74
CA THR A 82 22.78 6.56 8.15
C THR A 82 21.60 7.30 8.78
N LEU A 83 21.06 8.32 8.10
CA LEU A 83 19.84 9.01 8.55
C LEU A 83 18.64 8.05 8.66
N ALA A 84 18.49 7.13 7.70
CA ALA A 84 17.42 6.14 7.72
C ALA A 84 17.60 5.12 8.86
N SER A 85 18.83 4.70 9.13
CA SER A 85 19.16 3.85 10.27
C SER A 85 18.80 4.52 11.60
N TRP A 86 19.17 5.79 11.79
CA TRP A 86 18.84 6.54 13.00
C TRP A 86 17.33 6.71 13.19
N VAL A 87 16.59 7.00 12.12
CA VAL A 87 15.14 7.06 12.16
C VAL A 87 14.53 5.71 12.58
N GLY A 88 15.06 4.60 12.06
CA GLY A 88 14.63 3.27 12.44
C GLY A 88 14.85 2.99 13.93
N VAL A 89 16.02 3.32 14.47
CA VAL A 89 16.32 3.10 15.89
C VAL A 89 15.47 4.01 16.78
N CYS A 90 15.31 5.29 16.44
CA CYS A 90 14.43 6.20 17.17
C CYS A 90 12.98 5.71 17.18
N GLY A 91 12.49 5.17 16.06
CA GLY A 91 11.16 4.56 15.99
C GLY A 91 11.00 3.40 16.97
N VAL A 92 11.98 2.49 17.03
CA VAL A 92 11.99 1.35 17.97
C VAL A 92 12.03 1.83 19.42
N GLN A 93 12.86 2.82 19.72
CA GLN A 93 13.01 3.34 21.09
C GLN A 93 11.79 4.15 21.58
N LEU A 94 11.02 4.74 20.66
CA LEU A 94 9.77 5.44 20.97
C LEU A 94 8.55 4.51 21.06
N GLN A 95 8.67 3.24 20.62
CA GLN A 95 7.58 2.26 20.62
C GLN A 95 6.90 2.07 22.00
N PRO A 96 7.62 2.02 23.14
CA PRO A 96 6.98 1.89 24.45
C PRO A 96 6.07 3.08 24.80
N LEU A 97 6.38 4.29 24.32
CA LEU A 97 5.54 5.48 24.50
C LEU A 97 4.29 5.40 23.62
N VAL A 98 4.41 4.86 22.40
CA VAL A 98 3.28 4.63 21.50
C VAL A 98 2.34 3.56 22.05
N ASP A 99 2.89 2.46 22.58
CA ASP A 99 2.12 1.37 23.18
C ASP A 99 1.46 1.82 24.49
N ALA A 100 2.13 2.67 25.27
CA ALA A 100 1.54 3.31 26.43
C ALA A 100 0.41 4.27 26.00
N ALA A 101 0.60 5.11 24.98
CA ALA A 101 -0.48 5.98 24.47
C ALA A 101 -1.68 5.19 23.95
N GLY A 102 -1.46 4.02 23.34
CA GLY A 102 -2.52 3.12 22.86
C GLY A 102 -3.37 2.49 23.97
N LYS A 103 -2.79 2.26 25.17
CA LYS A 103 -3.52 1.71 26.33
C LYS A 103 -4.38 2.75 27.09
N TRP A 104 -4.11 4.04 26.92
CA TRP A 104 -4.77 5.12 27.69
C TRP A 104 -5.96 5.76 26.94
N ASN A 105 -6.42 5.17 25.83
CA ASN A 105 -7.52 5.69 25.02
C ASN A 105 -8.94 5.40 25.58
N ARG A 106 -9.05 5.15 26.90
CA ARG A 106 -10.30 5.18 27.67
C ARG A 106 -10.09 6.03 28.93
N GLY A 107 -10.37 7.33 28.83
CA GLY A 107 -10.34 8.27 29.96
C GLY A 107 -9.43 9.47 29.70
N VAL A 108 -9.94 10.66 30.00
CA VAL A 108 -9.33 11.96 29.72
C VAL A 108 -7.98 12.16 30.45
N VAL A 109 -7.03 12.85 29.80
CA VAL A 109 -6.25 14.03 30.28
C VAL A 109 -4.82 14.07 29.70
N ALA A 110 -4.43 15.25 29.24
CA ALA A 110 -3.06 15.67 28.93
C ALA A 110 -2.23 15.87 30.21
N ALA A 111 -1.04 15.27 30.30
CA ALA A 111 0.01 15.70 31.22
C ALA A 111 1.42 15.34 30.72
N SER A 112 2.29 16.36 30.76
CA SER A 112 3.72 16.46 30.43
C SER A 112 4.61 15.20 30.48
N VAL A 113 5.26 14.89 29.35
CA VAL A 113 6.44 13.99 29.29
C VAL A 113 7.77 14.76 29.46
N ALA A 114 7.74 16.10 29.49
CA ALA A 114 8.96 16.91 29.62
C ALA A 114 9.64 16.87 31.00
N THR A 115 8.94 16.45 32.07
CA THR A 115 9.47 16.56 33.45
C THR A 115 10.29 15.35 33.91
N ARG A 116 10.22 14.19 33.22
CA ARG A 116 10.97 12.98 33.63
C ARG A 116 12.42 12.93 33.14
N LEU A 117 12.75 13.63 32.07
CA LEU A 117 14.11 13.65 31.53
C LEU A 117 15.01 14.70 32.20
N VAL A 118 14.44 15.78 32.73
CA VAL A 118 15.22 16.84 33.39
C VAL A 118 15.55 16.50 34.85
N ALA A 119 14.78 15.63 35.51
CA ALA A 119 15.04 15.25 36.91
C ALA A 119 16.18 14.22 37.10
N GLN A 120 16.68 13.59 36.03
CA GLN A 120 17.84 12.69 36.09
C GLN A 120 19.18 13.41 35.92
N GLU A 121 19.19 14.67 35.48
CA GLU A 121 20.38 15.49 35.40
C GLU A 121 20.42 16.45 36.58
N GLY A 122 21.20 16.10 37.61
CA GLY A 122 21.46 17.00 38.72
C GLY A 122 22.14 18.29 38.23
N MET A 123 21.37 19.35 38.02
CA MET A 123 21.86 20.72 37.98
C MET A 123 21.35 21.49 39.20
N PRO A 124 22.25 22.10 40.00
CA PRO A 124 21.85 22.91 41.14
C PRO A 124 21.32 24.27 40.67
N GLY A 125 20.09 24.59 41.06
CA GLY A 125 19.57 25.95 41.27
C GLY A 125 19.55 26.91 40.08
N SER A 126 18.39 27.02 39.41
CA SER A 126 17.91 28.31 38.91
C SER A 126 16.39 28.25 38.66
N LEU A 127 15.68 29.20 39.28
CA LEU A 127 14.24 29.40 39.24
C LEU A 127 13.68 29.48 37.80
N PHE A 128 12.65 28.69 37.52
CA PHE A 128 11.67 29.00 36.48
C PHE A 128 10.26 28.77 37.05
N GLU A 129 9.65 29.88 37.44
CA GLU A 129 8.25 30.01 37.82
C GLU A 129 7.42 30.06 36.53
N PHE A 130 6.48 29.13 36.34
CA PHE A 130 5.46 29.23 35.30
C PHE A 130 4.10 29.42 35.96
N ASP A 131 3.49 30.54 35.59
CA ASP A 131 2.24 31.10 36.13
C ASP A 131 1.03 30.17 35.95
N ARG A 132 0.15 30.22 36.94
CA ARG A 132 -1.10 29.45 37.04
C ARG A 132 -2.08 29.85 35.94
N TYR A 133 -2.66 28.86 35.27
CA TYR A 133 -4.03 28.98 34.77
C TYR A 133 -4.86 27.80 35.29
N ASP A 134 -5.74 28.18 36.19
CA ASP A 134 -6.61 27.35 37.02
C ASP A 134 -7.96 27.09 36.32
N HIS A 135 -8.36 25.80 36.34
CA HIS A 135 -9.73 25.26 36.45
C HIS A 135 -10.56 24.86 35.19
N TYR A 136 -11.48 23.86 35.19
CA TYR A 136 -12.16 23.00 36.18
C TYR A 136 -12.53 21.66 35.51
N THR A 137 -12.39 20.50 36.19
CA THR A 137 -13.40 19.43 36.13
C THR A 137 -13.50 18.71 37.48
N SER A 138 -14.75 18.52 37.90
CA SER A 138 -15.24 17.76 39.03
C SER A 138 -14.82 16.30 38.96
N ASP A 139 -13.96 15.87 39.88
CA ASP A 139 -14.14 14.65 40.67
C ASP A 139 -12.98 14.56 41.67
N GLY A 140 -13.33 14.57 42.95
CA GLY A 140 -12.37 14.64 44.05
C GLY A 140 -11.52 13.39 44.17
N LEU A 141 -10.20 13.55 43.96
CA LEU A 141 -9.17 12.66 44.49
C LEU A 141 -7.90 13.50 44.70
N TRP A 142 -7.74 13.99 45.92
CA TRP A 142 -6.53 14.67 46.38
C TRP A 142 -5.48 13.62 46.78
N LEU A 143 -4.29 13.68 46.17
CA LEU A 143 -3.08 13.13 46.79
C LEU A 143 -2.36 14.29 47.47
N GLU A 144 -2.46 14.36 48.80
CA GLU A 144 -1.72 15.30 49.64
C GLU A 144 -0.21 15.04 49.52
N CYS A 145 0.56 16.13 49.37
CA CYS A 145 2.01 16.13 49.51
C CYS A 145 2.38 16.34 50.99
N PRO A 146 3.13 15.43 51.64
CA PRO A 146 3.55 15.67 53.02
C PRO A 146 4.80 16.56 53.02
N HIS A 147 4.59 17.82 53.41
CA HIS A 147 5.57 18.85 53.83
C HIS A 147 6.58 19.44 52.80
N PRO A 148 6.85 20.78 52.84
CA PRO A 148 7.56 21.49 51.78
C PRO A 148 9.10 21.57 51.92
N GLU A 149 9.74 20.88 52.87
CA GLU A 149 11.15 21.14 53.21
C GLU A 149 12.07 19.90 53.24
N GLN A 150 11.63 18.76 52.72
CA GLN A 150 12.51 17.58 52.60
C GLN A 150 12.45 16.99 51.19
N GLY A 151 13.56 17.10 50.46
CA GLY A 151 13.70 16.59 49.09
C GLY A 151 13.45 15.09 48.98
N TRP A 152 12.95 14.69 47.82
CA TRP A 152 12.62 13.30 47.47
C TRP A 152 13.82 12.37 47.73
N GLN A 153 13.71 11.48 48.74
CA GLN A 153 14.64 10.37 48.91
C GLN A 153 14.13 9.13 48.17
N LEU A 154 14.98 8.60 47.29
CA LEU A 154 14.82 7.30 46.62
C LEU A 154 14.98 6.16 47.65
N ARG A 155 13.92 5.79 48.36
CA ARG A 155 13.81 4.50 49.05
C ARG A 155 12.38 3.95 48.96
N ASP A 156 12.32 2.64 48.76
CA ASP A 156 11.14 1.79 48.61
C ASP A 156 10.42 1.78 47.25
N ILE A 157 11.13 1.32 46.23
CA ILE A 157 10.52 0.42 45.24
C ILE A 157 10.98 -0.99 45.63
N ARG A 158 10.07 -1.77 46.22
CA ARG A 158 10.28 -3.21 46.44
C ARG A 158 10.45 -3.89 45.08
N CYS A 159 11.58 -4.54 44.90
CA CYS A 159 11.78 -5.52 43.84
C CYS A 159 10.71 -6.60 43.95
N TYR A 160 9.90 -6.79 42.91
CA TYR A 160 9.26 -8.08 42.65
C TYR A 160 10.35 -9.01 42.12
N PRO A 161 10.69 -10.10 42.84
CA PRO A 161 11.49 -11.17 42.25
C PRO A 161 10.59 -12.00 41.33
N ASP A 162 11.17 -12.50 40.25
CA ASP A 162 10.56 -13.35 39.21
C ASP A 162 9.66 -12.65 38.18
N TYR A 163 10.30 -11.90 37.27
CA TYR A 163 9.86 -11.85 35.88
C TYR A 163 11.05 -12.23 35.00
N LYS A 164 11.02 -13.45 34.44
CA LYS A 164 11.96 -13.88 33.41
C LYS A 164 11.86 -12.94 32.20
N GLU A 165 13.01 -12.67 31.62
CA GLU A 165 13.27 -11.95 30.37
C GLU A 165 12.69 -12.67 29.13
N ASP A 166 11.42 -13.07 29.17
CA ASP A 166 10.71 -13.62 28.01
C ASP A 166 9.61 -12.65 27.57
N SER A 167 9.64 -12.25 26.29
CA SER A 167 8.64 -11.49 25.51
C SER A 167 8.80 -9.96 25.31
N MET A 168 9.73 -9.57 24.41
CA MET A 168 9.52 -8.42 23.50
C MET A 168 8.77 -8.93 22.24
N PRO A 169 7.64 -8.34 21.80
CA PRO A 169 6.83 -8.96 20.75
C PRO A 169 7.26 -8.60 19.30
N MET A 170 7.68 -9.65 18.59
CA MET A 170 7.28 -10.04 17.22
C MET A 170 7.74 -9.31 15.95
N ILE A 171 8.11 -8.02 15.90
CA ILE A 171 8.39 -7.37 14.59
C ILE A 171 9.88 -7.39 14.19
N ALA A 172 10.81 -7.33 15.14
CA ALA A 172 12.24 -7.23 14.84
C ALA A 172 12.87 -8.55 14.35
N ASN A 173 12.25 -9.70 14.65
CA ASN A 173 12.86 -11.02 14.49
C ASN A 173 12.16 -11.94 13.47
N ASP A 174 11.25 -11.42 12.63
CA ASP A 174 10.63 -12.20 11.56
C ASP A 174 11.12 -11.74 10.17
N PRO A 175 12.13 -12.45 9.59
CA PRO A 175 12.67 -12.12 8.28
C PRO A 175 11.62 -12.14 7.17
N THR A 176 10.54 -12.90 7.33
CA THR A 176 9.44 -12.99 6.36
C THR A 176 8.63 -11.69 6.33
N THR A 177 8.45 -11.03 7.47
CA THR A 177 7.77 -9.73 7.54
C THR A 177 8.62 -8.64 6.88
N GLN A 178 9.93 -8.61 7.16
CA GLN A 178 10.86 -7.69 6.48
C GLN A 178 10.88 -7.90 4.97
N LEU A 179 10.89 -9.17 4.52
CA LEU A 179 10.80 -9.52 3.11
C LEU A 179 9.50 -9.01 2.48
N ALA A 180 8.35 -9.23 3.13
CA ALA A 180 7.05 -8.80 2.63
C ALA A 180 7.01 -7.28 2.38
N PHE A 181 7.47 -6.47 3.33
CA PHE A 181 7.58 -5.02 3.14
C PHE A 181 8.48 -4.66 1.96
N SER A 182 9.64 -5.29 1.86
CA SER A 182 10.61 -4.97 0.79
C SER A 182 10.09 -5.35 -0.61
N VAL A 183 9.46 -6.53 -0.74
CA VAL A 183 8.85 -7.01 -1.99
C VAL A 183 7.64 -6.16 -2.39
N TYR A 184 6.85 -5.69 -1.41
CA TYR A 184 5.70 -4.84 -1.66
C TYR A 184 6.11 -3.45 -2.16
N GLU A 185 7.05 -2.79 -1.47
CA GLU A 185 7.50 -1.43 -1.81
C GLU A 185 8.34 -1.41 -3.11
N ASN A 186 9.01 -2.51 -3.44
CA ASN A 186 9.90 -2.62 -4.60
C ASN A 186 9.44 -3.72 -5.55
N LYS A 187 8.29 -3.51 -6.19
CA LYS A 187 7.70 -4.45 -7.16
C LYS A 187 8.68 -4.78 -8.28
N GLY A 188 8.86 -6.08 -8.56
CA GLY A 188 9.70 -6.57 -9.65
C GLY A 188 11.22 -6.47 -9.41
N VAL A 189 11.65 -6.04 -8.22
CA VAL A 189 13.08 -5.95 -7.86
C VAL A 189 13.63 -7.27 -7.29
N TYR A 190 12.75 -8.18 -6.86
CA TYR A 190 13.14 -9.49 -6.36
C TYR A 190 13.03 -10.56 -7.45
N ALA A 191 14.07 -11.38 -7.54
CA ALA A 191 14.11 -12.61 -8.33
C ALA A 191 14.04 -13.84 -7.40
N LEU A 192 13.42 -14.90 -7.89
CA LEU A 192 13.35 -16.19 -7.20
C LEU A 192 14.44 -17.12 -7.72
N LEU A 193 15.11 -17.84 -6.82
CA LEU A 193 15.96 -18.99 -7.16
C LEU A 193 15.32 -20.25 -6.56
N LEU A 194 14.77 -21.10 -7.43
CA LEU A 194 14.02 -22.29 -7.05
C LEU A 194 14.83 -23.56 -7.31
N GLY A 195 14.95 -24.41 -6.30
CA GLY A 195 15.53 -25.75 -6.41
C GLY A 195 14.53 -26.87 -6.18
N SER A 196 15.02 -28.11 -6.24
CA SER A 196 14.14 -29.31 -6.27
C SER A 196 13.29 -29.46 -5.00
N GLY A 197 13.72 -28.84 -3.90
CA GLY A 197 12.97 -28.84 -2.65
C GLY A 197 11.59 -28.18 -2.74
N VAL A 198 11.34 -27.30 -3.73
CA VAL A 198 10.02 -26.67 -3.95
C VAL A 198 9.04 -27.66 -4.57
N SER A 199 9.51 -28.55 -5.44
CA SER A 199 8.68 -29.56 -6.12
C SER A 199 8.44 -30.82 -5.28
N ARG A 200 9.13 -30.97 -4.13
CA ARG A 200 9.04 -32.17 -3.29
C ARG A 200 7.64 -32.50 -2.79
N ALA A 201 6.84 -31.49 -2.46
CA ALA A 201 5.46 -31.69 -2.00
C ALA A 201 4.52 -32.20 -3.12
N ALA A 202 4.89 -32.01 -4.39
CA ALA A 202 4.22 -32.63 -5.53
C ALA A 202 4.66 -34.08 -5.76
N GLY A 203 5.45 -34.69 -4.89
CA GLY A 203 5.98 -36.04 -5.11
C GLY A 203 7.11 -36.10 -6.14
N ILE A 204 7.70 -34.97 -6.52
CA ILE A 204 8.93 -34.94 -7.32
C ILE A 204 10.12 -35.16 -6.39
N PRO A 205 10.89 -36.26 -6.54
CA PRO A 205 12.02 -36.54 -5.66
C PRO A 205 13.15 -35.52 -5.87
N THR A 206 13.82 -35.16 -4.78
CA THR A 206 15.05 -34.37 -4.81
C THR A 206 16.20 -35.16 -5.43
N GLY A 207 17.27 -34.49 -5.89
CA GLY A 207 18.43 -35.17 -6.48
C GLY A 207 19.04 -36.25 -5.56
N TRP A 208 19.06 -36.02 -4.25
CA TRP A 208 19.50 -37.01 -3.27
C TRP A 208 18.57 -38.23 -3.19
N GLU A 209 17.25 -38.01 -3.18
CA GLU A 209 16.26 -39.11 -3.17
C GLU A 209 16.34 -39.94 -4.45
N ILE A 210 16.54 -39.30 -5.61
CA ILE A 210 16.78 -40.03 -6.88
C ILE A 210 18.07 -40.86 -6.78
N THR A 211 19.15 -40.27 -6.23
CA THR A 211 20.43 -40.97 -6.06
C THR A 211 20.26 -42.25 -5.23
N MET A 212 19.56 -42.16 -4.10
CA MET A 212 19.31 -43.33 -3.24
C MET A 212 18.42 -44.38 -3.92
N GLU A 213 17.42 -43.95 -4.69
CA GLU A 213 16.57 -44.86 -5.46
C GLU A 213 17.36 -45.58 -6.56
N LEU A 214 18.30 -44.90 -7.22
CA LEU A 214 19.20 -45.53 -8.18
C LEU A 214 20.15 -46.54 -7.52
N VAL A 215 20.71 -46.22 -6.35
CA VAL A 215 21.50 -47.18 -5.54
C VAL A 215 20.68 -48.42 -5.22
N LYS A 216 19.44 -48.23 -4.74
CA LYS A 216 18.53 -49.34 -4.43
C LYS A 216 18.26 -50.21 -5.66
N ARG A 217 17.93 -49.61 -6.80
CA ARG A 217 17.69 -50.35 -8.06
C ARG A 217 18.93 -51.10 -8.52
N ALA A 218 20.11 -50.48 -8.43
CA ALA A 218 21.38 -51.11 -8.79
C ALA A 218 21.72 -52.30 -7.88
N GLY A 219 21.51 -52.17 -6.57
CA GLY A 219 21.73 -53.24 -5.59
C GLY A 219 20.80 -54.44 -5.82
N ILE A 220 19.50 -54.19 -6.01
CA ILE A 220 18.52 -55.23 -6.33
C ILE A 220 18.86 -55.92 -7.65
N ALA A 221 19.22 -55.16 -8.69
CA ALA A 221 19.61 -55.72 -9.98
C ALA A 221 20.89 -56.58 -9.90
N SER A 222 21.76 -56.27 -8.93
CA SER A 222 22.98 -57.05 -8.62
C SER A 222 22.71 -58.29 -7.76
N GLY A 223 21.44 -58.60 -7.47
CA GLY A 223 21.04 -59.77 -6.69
C GLY A 223 21.14 -59.60 -5.18
N VAL A 224 21.37 -58.39 -4.70
CA VAL A 224 21.37 -58.08 -3.25
C VAL A 224 19.92 -57.91 -2.80
N GLY A 225 19.53 -58.65 -1.76
CA GLY A 225 18.20 -58.51 -1.14
C GLY A 225 17.99 -57.12 -0.52
N GLU A 226 16.79 -56.85 -0.03
CA GLU A 226 16.47 -55.56 0.59
C GLU A 226 17.42 -55.25 1.76
N GLN A 227 17.95 -54.02 1.78
CA GLN A 227 18.86 -53.54 2.82
C GLN A 227 18.14 -52.56 3.75
N GLU A 228 18.49 -52.59 5.04
CA GLU A 228 17.98 -51.61 6.03
C GLU A 228 18.52 -50.19 5.78
N ASP A 229 19.76 -50.06 5.31
CA ASP A 229 20.39 -48.80 4.95
C ASP A 229 21.20 -48.94 3.66
N TRP A 230 20.61 -48.47 2.56
CA TRP A 230 21.25 -48.47 1.24
C TRP A 230 22.46 -47.54 1.14
N TYR A 231 22.53 -46.49 1.96
CA TYR A 231 23.69 -45.59 2.00
C TYR A 231 24.89 -46.29 2.64
N ALA A 232 24.68 -46.89 3.83
CA ALA A 232 25.73 -47.65 4.51
C ALA A 232 26.19 -48.85 3.68
N TRP A 233 25.25 -49.53 3.00
CA TRP A 233 25.57 -50.61 2.08
C TRP A 233 26.46 -50.12 0.93
N TYR A 234 26.08 -49.05 0.23
CA TYR A 234 26.85 -48.52 -0.89
C TYR A 234 28.26 -48.11 -0.45
N LEU A 235 28.35 -47.34 0.64
CA LEU A 235 29.63 -46.89 1.20
C LEU A 235 30.52 -48.08 1.60
N GLY A 236 29.94 -49.16 2.14
CA GLY A 236 30.66 -50.38 2.49
C GLY A 236 31.17 -51.18 1.28
N GLN A 237 30.51 -51.07 0.12
CA GLN A 237 30.91 -51.77 -1.10
C GLN A 237 31.90 -50.97 -1.96
N THR A 238 31.69 -49.66 -2.09
CA THR A 238 32.49 -48.81 -2.99
C THR A 238 33.58 -48.03 -2.26
N GLY A 239 33.45 -47.83 -0.95
CA GLY A 239 34.33 -46.95 -0.17
C GLY A 239 34.10 -45.45 -0.42
N GLU A 240 33.14 -45.10 -1.29
CA GLU A 240 32.83 -43.73 -1.71
C GLU A 240 31.36 -43.40 -1.44
N GLN A 241 31.06 -42.11 -1.25
CA GLN A 241 29.68 -41.68 -1.07
C GLN A 241 28.89 -41.77 -2.40
N PRO A 242 27.60 -42.13 -2.37
CA PRO A 242 26.77 -42.16 -3.56
C PRO A 242 26.73 -40.78 -4.24
N ASN A 243 27.11 -40.75 -5.51
CA ASN A 243 27.05 -39.55 -6.34
C ASN A 243 26.07 -39.75 -7.49
N TYR A 244 25.15 -38.80 -7.66
CA TYR A 244 24.10 -38.82 -8.67
C TYR A 244 24.65 -39.01 -10.09
N SER A 245 25.66 -38.23 -10.45
CA SER A 245 26.26 -38.21 -11.78
C SER A 245 27.02 -39.49 -12.08
N THR A 246 27.85 -39.96 -11.15
CA THR A 246 28.59 -41.22 -11.30
C THR A 246 27.64 -42.41 -11.46
N LEU A 247 26.53 -42.44 -10.70
CA LEU A 247 25.53 -43.50 -10.78
C LEU A 247 24.76 -43.46 -12.11
N LEU A 248 24.35 -42.28 -12.58
CA LEU A 248 23.68 -42.15 -13.88
C LEU A 248 24.58 -42.53 -15.05
N GLU A 249 25.87 -42.18 -15.00
CA GLU A 249 26.84 -42.57 -16.02
C GLU A 249 27.07 -44.08 -16.05
N THR A 250 27.08 -44.71 -14.88
CA THR A 250 27.28 -46.16 -14.76
C THR A 250 26.04 -46.95 -15.18
N LEU A 251 24.84 -46.46 -14.87
CA LEU A 251 23.57 -47.14 -15.14
C LEU A 251 23.06 -46.96 -16.57
N ALA A 252 23.49 -45.90 -17.27
CA ALA A 252 23.04 -45.56 -18.61
C ALA A 252 24.19 -45.07 -19.49
N GLY A 253 24.45 -45.81 -20.57
CA GLY A 253 25.57 -45.57 -21.48
C GLY A 253 25.36 -44.41 -22.45
N THR A 254 24.10 -43.99 -22.66
CA THR A 254 23.75 -42.90 -23.58
C THR A 254 22.98 -41.77 -22.88
N GLN A 255 23.07 -40.54 -23.42
CA GLN A 255 22.32 -39.38 -22.92
C GLN A 255 20.80 -39.58 -22.98
N SER A 256 20.32 -40.30 -24.01
CA SER A 256 18.90 -40.66 -24.16
C SER A 256 18.40 -41.58 -23.05
N GLU A 257 19.20 -42.57 -22.62
CA GLU A 257 18.85 -43.48 -21.53
C GLU A 257 18.84 -42.75 -20.18
N ARG A 258 19.83 -41.88 -19.92
CA ARG A 258 19.86 -41.03 -18.72
C ARG A 258 18.61 -40.16 -18.63
N ARG A 259 18.22 -39.55 -19.75
CA ARG A 259 16.99 -38.77 -19.85
C ARG A 259 15.74 -39.61 -19.56
N ALA A 260 15.64 -40.82 -20.11
CA ALA A 260 14.50 -41.69 -19.87
C ALA A 260 14.34 -42.04 -18.38
N ILE A 261 15.46 -42.27 -17.68
CA ILE A 261 15.48 -42.49 -16.23
C ILE A 261 14.94 -41.26 -15.49
N VAL A 262 15.46 -40.06 -15.78
CA VAL A 262 15.00 -38.81 -15.14
C VAL A 262 13.53 -38.52 -15.45
N GLN A 263 13.11 -38.70 -16.70
CA GLN A 263 11.73 -38.51 -17.14
C GLN A 263 10.74 -39.37 -16.35
N SER A 264 11.11 -40.61 -16.01
CA SER A 264 10.26 -41.52 -15.22
C SER A 264 9.94 -41.00 -13.81
N PHE A 265 10.81 -40.15 -13.25
CA PHE A 265 10.60 -39.52 -11.95
C PHE A 265 9.78 -38.23 -12.03
N LEU A 266 9.74 -37.57 -13.20
CA LEU A 266 9.10 -36.26 -13.38
C LEU A 266 7.68 -36.35 -13.95
N GLU A 267 7.43 -37.29 -14.88
CA GLU A 267 6.13 -37.38 -15.53
C GLU A 267 5.11 -38.14 -14.67
N PRO A 268 3.87 -37.64 -14.54
CA PRO A 268 2.82 -38.32 -13.81
C PRO A 268 2.32 -39.55 -14.56
N THR A 269 2.13 -40.64 -13.81
CA THR A 269 1.23 -41.72 -14.21
C THR A 269 -0.23 -41.30 -14.02
N ALA A 270 -1.17 -42.01 -14.64
CA ALA A 270 -2.60 -41.71 -14.52
C ALA A 270 -3.08 -41.75 -13.05
N GLN A 271 -2.58 -42.71 -12.27
CA GLN A 271 -2.89 -42.84 -10.85
C GLN A 271 -2.33 -41.68 -10.03
N GLU A 272 -1.07 -41.30 -10.25
CA GLU A 272 -0.46 -40.16 -9.55
C GLU A 272 -1.19 -38.84 -9.83
N LEU A 273 -1.70 -38.67 -11.05
CA LEU A 273 -2.47 -37.48 -11.41
C LEU A 273 -3.84 -37.45 -10.69
N GLU A 274 -4.51 -38.59 -10.57
CA GLU A 274 -5.75 -38.72 -9.77
C GLU A 274 -5.50 -38.44 -8.29
N ASP A 275 -4.35 -38.86 -7.77
CA ASP A 275 -3.93 -38.61 -6.39
C ASP A 275 -3.39 -37.19 -6.16
N GLY A 276 -3.36 -36.34 -7.19
CA GLY A 276 -2.89 -34.96 -7.10
C GLY A 276 -1.38 -34.81 -6.94
N LEU A 277 -0.60 -35.79 -7.40
CA LEU A 277 0.87 -35.74 -7.46
C LEU A 277 1.35 -35.21 -8.82
N LYS A 278 2.57 -34.67 -8.82
CA LYS A 278 3.28 -34.09 -9.97
C LYS A 278 2.47 -33.00 -10.68
N VAL A 279 1.67 -32.27 -9.91
CA VAL A 279 0.96 -31.04 -10.27
C VAL A 279 1.51 -29.87 -9.46
N PRO A 280 1.28 -28.61 -9.88
CA PRO A 280 1.79 -27.45 -9.14
C PRO A 280 1.39 -27.46 -7.66
N THR A 281 2.39 -27.26 -6.79
CA THR A 281 2.18 -27.17 -5.32
C THR A 281 1.56 -25.84 -4.93
N ARG A 282 1.27 -25.66 -3.64
CA ARG A 282 0.82 -24.37 -3.10
C ARG A 282 1.87 -23.28 -3.31
N ALA A 283 3.16 -23.57 -3.09
CA ALA A 283 4.25 -22.64 -3.38
C ALA A 283 4.25 -22.16 -4.83
N HIS A 284 4.06 -23.07 -5.80
CA HIS A 284 4.01 -22.70 -7.21
C HIS A 284 2.85 -21.76 -7.52
N ARG A 285 1.65 -22.05 -6.98
CA ARG A 285 0.47 -21.20 -7.16
C ARG A 285 0.66 -19.84 -6.49
N ALA A 286 1.20 -19.81 -5.27
CA ALA A 286 1.50 -18.58 -4.55
C ALA A 286 2.51 -17.71 -5.30
N ILE A 287 3.57 -18.31 -5.84
CA ILE A 287 4.54 -17.60 -6.69
C ILE A 287 3.86 -17.05 -7.95
N ALA A 288 2.99 -17.83 -8.60
CA ALA A 288 2.25 -17.35 -9.78
C ALA A 288 1.35 -16.13 -9.45
N GLU A 289 0.73 -16.11 -8.27
CA GLU A 289 -0.01 -14.94 -7.77
C GLU A 289 0.90 -13.74 -7.53
N MET A 290 2.10 -13.94 -6.96
CA MET A 290 3.09 -12.87 -6.78
C MET A 290 3.51 -12.27 -8.13
N VAL A 291 3.70 -13.11 -9.15
CA VAL A 291 4.03 -12.67 -10.51
C VAL A 291 2.87 -11.89 -11.11
N ARG A 292 1.63 -12.39 -10.98
CA ARG A 292 0.41 -11.70 -11.44
C ARG A 292 0.24 -10.31 -10.81
N ALA A 293 0.57 -10.17 -9.53
CA ALA A 293 0.53 -8.91 -8.80
C ALA A 293 1.71 -7.96 -9.09
N GLY A 294 2.66 -8.40 -9.92
CA GLY A 294 3.87 -7.66 -10.31
C GLY A 294 4.98 -7.65 -9.27
N HIS A 295 4.88 -8.47 -8.22
CA HIS A 295 5.88 -8.52 -7.14
C HIS A 295 7.18 -9.20 -7.58
N VAL A 296 7.08 -10.24 -8.42
CA VAL A 296 8.22 -10.99 -8.98
C VAL A 296 8.11 -11.03 -10.49
N ARG A 297 9.25 -10.90 -11.18
CA ARG A 297 9.31 -10.95 -12.65
C ARG A 297 10.41 -11.85 -13.22
N VAL A 298 11.36 -12.28 -12.39
CA VAL A 298 12.45 -13.17 -12.77
C VAL A 298 12.45 -14.39 -11.86
N ILE A 299 12.44 -15.56 -12.47
CA ILE A 299 12.55 -16.85 -11.80
C ILE A 299 13.75 -17.58 -12.42
N VAL A 300 14.68 -17.98 -11.57
CA VAL A 300 15.81 -18.85 -11.91
C VAL A 300 15.53 -20.19 -11.26
N THR A 301 15.66 -21.29 -12.00
CA THR A 301 15.38 -22.62 -11.47
C THR A 301 16.42 -23.64 -11.89
N THR A 302 16.77 -24.52 -10.95
CA THR A 302 17.56 -25.74 -11.20
C THR A 302 16.68 -26.94 -11.49
N ASN A 303 15.34 -26.76 -11.51
CA ASN A 303 14.41 -27.86 -11.69
C ASN A 303 14.17 -28.13 -13.17
N PHE A 304 14.15 -29.43 -13.52
CA PHE A 304 13.82 -29.89 -14.86
C PHE A 304 12.30 -29.95 -15.10
N ASP A 305 11.50 -30.09 -14.04
CA ASP A 305 10.04 -30.17 -14.11
C ASP A 305 9.41 -28.89 -14.70
N ARG A 306 8.12 -28.97 -15.03
CA ARG A 306 7.33 -27.87 -15.62
C ARG A 306 6.28 -27.31 -14.66
N LEU A 307 6.38 -27.61 -13.36
CA LEU A 307 5.33 -27.24 -12.40
C LEU A 307 5.18 -25.73 -12.27
N MET A 308 6.29 -24.99 -12.28
CA MET A 308 6.25 -23.52 -12.24
C MET A 308 5.64 -22.92 -13.51
N GLU A 309 5.98 -23.46 -14.68
CA GLU A 309 5.42 -23.03 -15.97
C GLU A 309 3.91 -23.27 -16.01
N ASN A 310 3.46 -24.45 -15.56
CA ASN A 310 2.05 -24.81 -15.52
C ASN A 310 1.28 -23.90 -14.55
N ALA A 311 1.82 -23.62 -13.35
CA ALA A 311 1.17 -22.72 -12.40
C ALA A 311 0.99 -21.29 -12.95
N LEU A 312 1.96 -20.80 -13.71
CA LEU A 312 1.86 -19.47 -14.35
C LEU A 312 0.81 -19.47 -15.46
N ARG A 313 0.77 -20.51 -16.30
CA ARG A 313 -0.25 -20.66 -17.33
C ARG A 313 -1.66 -20.80 -16.74
N ASP A 314 -1.80 -21.57 -15.66
CA ASP A 314 -3.06 -21.70 -14.91
C ASP A 314 -3.53 -20.35 -14.34
N ALA A 315 -2.58 -19.47 -13.98
CA ALA A 315 -2.84 -18.10 -13.54
C ALA A 315 -3.02 -17.09 -14.70
N GLY A 316 -3.01 -17.55 -15.96
CA GLY A 316 -3.19 -16.71 -17.15
C GLY A 316 -1.94 -15.93 -17.59
N ILE A 317 -0.76 -16.31 -17.12
CA ILE A 317 0.52 -15.66 -17.44
C ILE A 317 1.30 -16.55 -18.41
N GLU A 318 1.74 -16.00 -19.55
CA GLU A 318 2.64 -16.71 -20.46
C GLU A 318 4.10 -16.31 -20.20
N PRO A 319 4.92 -17.20 -19.61
CA PRO A 319 6.30 -16.87 -19.27
C PRO A 319 7.26 -16.99 -20.47
N THR A 320 8.27 -16.13 -20.52
CA THR A 320 9.43 -16.30 -21.41
C THR A 320 10.36 -17.36 -20.81
N ILE A 321 10.41 -18.55 -21.40
CA ILE A 321 11.23 -19.67 -20.90
C ILE A 321 12.55 -19.73 -21.65
N VAL A 322 13.66 -19.67 -20.91
CA VAL A 322 15.02 -19.84 -21.41
C VAL A 322 15.64 -21.07 -20.79
N SER A 323 15.93 -22.08 -21.60
CA SER A 323 16.52 -23.37 -21.19
C SER A 323 17.79 -23.74 -21.95
N SER A 324 18.18 -22.94 -22.95
CA SER A 324 19.40 -23.10 -23.76
C SER A 324 19.92 -21.76 -24.26
N VAL A 325 21.16 -21.73 -24.75
CA VAL A 325 21.77 -20.52 -25.35
C VAL A 325 20.99 -20.04 -26.57
N ASP A 326 20.46 -20.95 -27.40
CA ASP A 326 19.64 -20.60 -28.55
C ASP A 326 18.33 -19.93 -28.14
N THR A 327 17.65 -20.47 -27.11
CA THR A 327 16.44 -19.86 -26.57
C THR A 327 16.72 -18.52 -25.91
N LEU A 328 17.91 -18.33 -25.33
CA LEU A 328 18.32 -17.05 -24.77
C LEU A 328 18.52 -15.99 -25.87
N ALA A 329 19.13 -16.37 -27.00
CA ALA A 329 19.33 -15.46 -28.13
C ALA A 329 18.01 -15.02 -28.78
N GLY A 330 17.00 -15.89 -28.80
CA GLY A 330 15.66 -15.58 -29.31
C GLY A 330 14.68 -15.03 -28.27
N ALA A 331 15.06 -14.97 -27.00
CA ALA A 331 14.19 -14.53 -25.92
C ALA A 331 14.00 -13.01 -25.89
N GLU A 332 12.83 -12.60 -25.43
CA GLU A 332 12.59 -11.21 -25.10
C GLU A 332 13.53 -10.75 -23.96
N PRO A 333 14.10 -9.53 -24.03
CA PRO A 333 14.94 -9.01 -22.97
C PRO A 333 14.21 -8.99 -21.62
N LEU A 334 14.96 -9.28 -20.54
CA LEU A 334 14.48 -9.24 -19.15
C LEU A 334 13.61 -8.03 -18.80
N ALA A 335 13.92 -6.86 -19.37
CA ALA A 335 13.22 -5.60 -19.09
C ALA A 335 11.78 -5.57 -19.64
N HIS A 336 11.49 -6.30 -20.71
CA HIS A 336 10.18 -6.28 -21.40
C HIS A 336 9.35 -7.54 -21.10
N SER A 337 9.98 -8.64 -20.70
CA SER A 337 9.27 -9.85 -20.29
C SER A 337 8.41 -9.61 -19.04
N GLN A 338 7.16 -10.07 -19.09
CA GLN A 338 6.23 -10.08 -17.95
C GLN A 338 6.68 -11.07 -16.87
N CYS A 339 7.17 -12.23 -17.27
CA CYS A 339 7.76 -13.23 -16.39
C CYS A 339 8.84 -13.99 -17.14
N PHE A 340 10.09 -13.84 -16.69
CA PHE A 340 11.25 -14.50 -17.28
C PHE A 340 11.66 -15.71 -16.44
N ILE A 341 11.71 -16.90 -17.05
CA ILE A 341 12.15 -18.14 -16.40
C ILE A 341 13.46 -18.62 -17.01
N LEU A 342 14.52 -18.63 -16.22
CA LEU A 342 15.81 -19.22 -16.59
C LEU A 342 15.95 -20.62 -15.98
N LYS A 343 15.87 -21.66 -16.82
CA LYS A 343 16.14 -23.06 -16.45
C LYS A 343 17.61 -23.35 -16.69
N ILE A 344 18.42 -23.23 -15.64
CA ILE A 344 19.89 -23.23 -15.78
C ILE A 344 20.42 -24.60 -16.23
N HIS A 345 19.78 -25.68 -15.78
CA HIS A 345 20.16 -27.05 -16.14
C HIS A 345 19.45 -27.58 -17.39
N GLY A 346 18.57 -26.76 -18.00
CA GLY A 346 17.79 -27.12 -19.18
C GLY A 346 16.39 -27.66 -18.88
N ASP A 347 15.73 -28.21 -19.89
CA ASP A 347 14.40 -28.83 -19.83
C ASP A 347 14.55 -30.32 -20.16
N TYR A 348 13.96 -31.21 -19.36
CA TYR A 348 14.02 -32.66 -19.59
C TYR A 348 13.53 -33.11 -20.98
N LYS A 349 12.74 -32.28 -21.68
CA LYS A 349 12.31 -32.57 -23.06
C LYS A 349 13.36 -32.22 -24.12
N ASP A 350 14.39 -31.45 -23.78
CA ASP A 350 15.55 -31.16 -24.63
C ASP A 350 16.59 -32.29 -24.49
N ALA A 351 17.36 -32.56 -25.55
CA ALA A 351 18.46 -33.52 -25.51
C ALA A 351 19.68 -32.98 -24.73
N ARG A 352 19.75 -31.67 -24.48
CA ARG A 352 20.91 -30.96 -23.92
C ARG A 352 20.85 -30.71 -22.41
N ILE A 353 20.16 -31.56 -21.65
CA ILE A 353 20.05 -31.44 -20.19
C ILE A 353 21.40 -31.68 -19.50
N LEU A 354 21.74 -30.81 -18.54
CA LEU A 354 22.97 -30.90 -17.74
C LEU A 354 22.68 -31.69 -16.46
N ASN A 355 23.14 -32.95 -16.39
CA ASN A 355 22.85 -33.86 -15.26
C ASN A 355 24.10 -34.46 -14.61
N THR A 356 25.29 -34.22 -15.17
CA THR A 356 26.56 -34.75 -14.66
C THR A 356 27.40 -33.67 -13.99
N ASP A 357 28.23 -34.04 -13.00
CA ASP A 357 29.16 -33.12 -12.34
C ASP A 357 30.12 -32.41 -13.33
N VAL A 358 30.46 -33.08 -14.44
CA VAL A 358 31.26 -32.49 -15.53
C VAL A 358 30.46 -31.41 -16.28
N GLU A 359 29.17 -31.64 -16.54
CA GLU A 359 28.25 -30.69 -17.17
C GLU A 359 27.85 -29.52 -16.25
N LEU A 360 27.88 -29.72 -14.93
CA LEU A 360 27.61 -28.69 -13.90
C LEU A 360 28.89 -27.96 -13.44
N GLY A 361 30.04 -28.31 -14.00
CA GLY A 361 31.34 -27.71 -13.68
C GLY A 361 31.49 -26.28 -14.20
N ASP A 362 30.94 -25.98 -15.38
CA ASP A 362 30.90 -24.63 -15.94
C ASP A 362 29.64 -24.41 -16.80
N TYR A 363 29.06 -23.22 -16.71
CA TYR A 363 27.93 -22.82 -17.54
C TYR A 363 28.39 -22.06 -18.78
N PRO A 364 27.61 -22.06 -19.88
CA PRO A 364 27.90 -21.22 -21.03
C PRO A 364 28.12 -19.76 -20.65
N THR A 365 29.04 -19.07 -21.34
CA THR A 365 29.42 -17.68 -21.04
C THR A 365 28.22 -16.74 -21.01
N GLU A 366 27.24 -16.97 -21.89
CA GLU A 366 25.99 -16.22 -22.00
C GLU A 366 25.12 -16.40 -20.75
N PHE A 367 25.03 -17.63 -20.23
CA PHE A 367 24.29 -17.94 -19.00
C PHE A 367 25.00 -17.34 -17.79
N ASN A 368 26.33 -17.44 -17.72
CA ASN A 368 27.12 -16.82 -16.67
C ASN A 368 26.93 -15.29 -16.67
N THR A 369 26.95 -14.64 -17.83
CA THR A 369 26.72 -13.19 -17.98
C THR A 369 25.32 -12.80 -17.49
N LEU A 370 24.31 -13.58 -17.86
CA LEU A 370 22.93 -13.34 -17.44
C LEU A 370 22.74 -13.56 -15.93
N LEU A 371 23.31 -14.64 -15.38
CA LEU A 371 23.26 -14.95 -13.95
C LEU A 371 23.97 -13.86 -13.13
N ASP A 372 25.14 -13.40 -13.57
CA ASP A 372 25.88 -12.33 -12.90
C ASP A 372 25.05 -11.05 -12.84
N ARG A 373 24.35 -10.73 -13.93
CA ARG A 373 23.43 -9.60 -14.00
C ARG A 373 22.23 -9.78 -13.07
N ILE A 374 21.57 -10.94 -13.07
CA ILE A 374 20.42 -11.21 -12.19
C ILE A 374 20.85 -11.13 -10.72
N ILE A 375 21.98 -11.74 -10.37
CA ILE A 375 22.51 -11.80 -9.01
C ILE A 375 22.97 -10.41 -8.52
N ASP A 376 23.43 -9.52 -9.40
CA ASP A 376 23.80 -8.14 -9.03
C ASP A 376 22.60 -7.17 -8.98
N GLU A 377 21.70 -7.25 -9.96
CA GLU A 377 20.61 -6.27 -10.14
C GLU A 377 19.37 -6.56 -9.29
N PHE A 378 19.15 -7.80 -8.83
CA PHE A 378 17.94 -8.20 -8.11
C PHE A 378 18.20 -8.57 -6.65
N GLY A 379 17.18 -8.36 -5.80
CA GLY A 379 17.09 -9.06 -4.52
C GLY A 379 16.80 -10.54 -4.76
N LEU A 380 17.37 -11.46 -3.98
CA LEU A 380 17.22 -12.89 -4.20
C LEU A 380 16.40 -13.54 -3.08
N ILE A 381 15.44 -14.37 -3.47
CA ILE A 381 14.72 -15.29 -2.57
C ILE A 381 15.07 -16.70 -3.02
N VAL A 382 15.91 -17.39 -2.24
CA VAL A 382 16.40 -18.74 -2.53
C VAL A 382 15.54 -19.76 -1.79
N ALA A 383 14.90 -20.67 -2.52
CA ALA A 383 14.05 -21.71 -1.94
C ALA A 383 14.31 -23.08 -2.58
N GLY A 384 14.47 -24.11 -1.75
CA GLY A 384 14.59 -25.49 -2.22
C GLY A 384 15.93 -25.86 -2.87
N TRP A 385 16.94 -24.99 -2.84
CA TRP A 385 18.30 -25.25 -3.31
C TRP A 385 19.29 -25.33 -2.14
N SER A 386 20.12 -26.37 -2.09
CA SER A 386 21.07 -26.60 -0.98
C SER A 386 22.41 -25.89 -1.14
N GLY A 387 22.79 -25.51 -2.37
CA GLY A 387 24.08 -24.89 -2.66
C GLY A 387 25.30 -25.81 -2.46
N GLU A 388 25.10 -27.13 -2.43
CA GLU A 388 26.16 -28.08 -2.08
C GLU A 388 26.94 -28.62 -3.29
N TRP A 389 26.21 -29.06 -4.33
CA TRP A 389 26.74 -29.81 -5.47
C TRP A 389 26.82 -29.00 -6.77
N ASP A 390 26.08 -27.88 -6.88
CA ASP A 390 26.05 -27.06 -8.09
C ASP A 390 27.25 -26.10 -8.16
N HIS A 391 28.38 -26.59 -8.67
CA HIS A 391 29.64 -25.87 -8.68
C HIS A 391 29.58 -24.56 -9.48
N ALA A 392 28.98 -24.56 -10.67
CA ALA A 392 28.89 -23.39 -11.53
C ALA A 392 27.95 -22.29 -10.97
N LEU A 393 26.80 -22.66 -10.39
CA LEU A 393 25.90 -21.68 -9.75
C LEU A 393 26.51 -21.12 -8.46
N ARG A 394 27.23 -21.94 -7.68
CA ARG A 394 28.02 -21.46 -6.54
C ARG A 394 29.06 -20.44 -6.98
N ALA A 395 29.81 -20.73 -8.05
CA ALA A 395 30.78 -19.79 -8.60
C ALA A 395 30.12 -18.46 -8.99
N ALA A 396 28.88 -18.48 -9.49
CA ALA A 396 28.10 -17.27 -9.79
C ALA A 396 27.84 -16.40 -8.55
N PHE A 397 27.44 -17.02 -7.45
CA PHE A 397 27.23 -16.31 -6.19
C PHE A 397 28.53 -15.73 -5.61
N LEU A 398 29.67 -16.42 -5.82
CA LEU A 398 30.97 -16.00 -5.29
C LEU A 398 31.60 -14.86 -6.11
N ARG A 399 31.46 -14.90 -7.44
CA ARG A 399 32.02 -13.92 -8.39
C ARG A 399 31.21 -12.64 -8.50
N ALA A 400 29.89 -12.69 -8.29
CA ALA A 400 29.05 -11.50 -8.35
C ALA A 400 29.43 -10.47 -7.27
N PRO A 401 29.48 -9.16 -7.61
CA PRO A 401 29.84 -8.08 -6.68
C PRO A 401 28.84 -7.93 -5.52
N SER A 402 29.25 -7.17 -4.49
CA SER A 402 28.53 -7.12 -3.21
C SER A 402 27.19 -6.36 -3.26
N ARG A 403 26.21 -6.93 -2.55
CA ARG A 403 24.78 -6.61 -2.37
C ARG A 403 24.26 -5.18 -2.64
N ARG A 404 23.53 -5.00 -3.75
CA ARG A 404 22.53 -3.90 -3.92
C ARG A 404 21.24 -4.15 -3.14
N TYR A 405 20.71 -5.38 -3.17
CA TYR A 405 19.42 -5.73 -2.58
C TYR A 405 19.49 -6.98 -1.68
N PRO A 406 18.59 -7.11 -0.68
CA PRO A 406 18.01 -8.34 -0.16
C PRO A 406 18.57 -9.70 -0.61
N THR A 407 19.15 -10.55 0.24
CA THR A 407 19.12 -12.00 -0.07
C THR A 407 18.46 -12.73 1.09
N TYR A 408 17.45 -13.54 0.79
CA TYR A 408 16.73 -14.38 1.73
C TYR A 408 16.94 -15.85 1.34
N TRP A 409 17.24 -16.69 2.31
CA TRP A 409 17.55 -18.09 2.08
C TRP A 409 16.62 -18.98 2.91
N LEU A 410 15.72 -19.70 2.26
CA LEU A 410 14.82 -20.63 2.92
C LEU A 410 15.53 -21.95 3.21
N ALA A 411 15.62 -22.31 4.49
CA ALA A 411 16.26 -23.53 4.96
C ALA A 411 15.27 -24.37 5.78
N ARG A 412 14.85 -25.52 5.23
CA ARG A 412 13.96 -26.47 5.93
C ARG A 412 14.65 -27.12 7.15
N GLY A 413 15.98 -27.23 7.11
CA GLY A 413 16.84 -27.74 8.19
C GLY A 413 18.12 -26.91 8.32
N GLY A 414 19.22 -27.51 8.78
CA GLY A 414 20.53 -26.86 8.78
C GLY A 414 20.98 -26.51 7.36
N VAL A 415 21.61 -25.34 7.18
CA VAL A 415 22.28 -24.99 5.92
C VAL A 415 23.57 -25.81 5.83
N SER A 416 23.83 -26.45 4.69
CA SER A 416 25.06 -27.21 4.44
C SER A 416 26.30 -26.33 4.61
N GLU A 417 27.47 -26.91 4.88
CA GLU A 417 28.73 -26.17 5.05
C GLU A 417 29.00 -25.25 3.83
N ARG A 418 28.84 -25.82 2.63
CA ARG A 418 28.97 -25.09 1.36
C ARG A 418 27.89 -24.03 1.14
N GLY A 419 26.68 -24.23 1.65
CA GLY A 419 25.61 -23.24 1.61
C GLY A 419 25.84 -22.10 2.61
N GLN A 420 26.43 -22.39 3.77
CA GLN A 420 26.79 -21.38 4.78
C GLN A 420 27.82 -20.40 4.24
N GLU A 421 28.76 -20.87 3.42
CA GLU A 421 29.71 -20.00 2.69
C GLU A 421 28.98 -18.96 1.83
N LEU A 422 27.96 -19.39 1.07
CA LEU A 422 27.15 -18.48 0.24
C LEU A 422 26.33 -17.50 1.07
N VAL A 423 25.70 -18.00 2.14
CA VAL A 423 24.94 -17.19 3.09
C VAL A 423 25.84 -16.11 3.70
N ALA A 424 27.06 -16.46 4.11
CA ALA A 424 28.03 -15.52 4.66
C ALA A 424 28.50 -14.50 3.61
N ARG A 425 28.84 -14.97 2.41
CA ARG A 425 29.28 -14.12 1.28
C ARG A 425 28.23 -13.07 0.91
N ARG A 426 26.95 -13.44 0.91
CA ARG A 426 25.83 -12.57 0.52
C ARG A 426 25.18 -11.86 1.70
N ARG A 427 25.59 -12.17 2.94
CA ARG A 427 24.90 -11.76 4.19
C ARG A 427 23.40 -12.04 4.12
N ALA A 428 23.06 -13.25 3.67
CA ALA A 428 21.69 -13.65 3.46
C ALA A 428 20.94 -13.81 4.79
N SER A 429 19.69 -13.36 4.84
CA SER A 429 18.79 -13.61 5.96
C SER A 429 18.20 -15.02 5.81
N VAL A 430 18.57 -15.93 6.71
CA VAL A 430 18.10 -17.31 6.67
C VAL A 430 16.72 -17.40 7.31
N VAL A 431 15.76 -17.98 6.58
CA VAL A 431 14.42 -18.31 7.07
C VAL A 431 14.42 -19.80 7.38
N SER A 432 14.41 -20.15 8.67
CA SER A 432 14.54 -21.55 9.12
C SER A 432 13.20 -22.14 9.54
N GLY A 433 13.06 -23.47 9.37
CA GLY A 433 11.99 -24.25 10.00
C GLY A 433 10.63 -24.19 9.29
N THR A 434 10.61 -23.85 8.01
CA THR A 434 9.38 -23.78 7.19
C THR A 434 9.66 -24.34 5.80
N ASP A 435 8.70 -25.07 5.22
CA ASP A 435 8.78 -25.52 3.83
C ASP A 435 8.35 -24.43 2.83
N ALA A 436 8.56 -24.68 1.54
CA ALA A 436 8.28 -23.70 0.50
C ALA A 436 6.78 -23.32 0.46
N ASP A 437 5.89 -24.31 0.57
CA ASP A 437 4.44 -24.08 0.51
C ASP A 437 3.99 -23.15 1.64
N THR A 438 4.37 -23.45 2.88
CA THR A 438 4.02 -22.63 4.04
C THR A 438 4.65 -21.24 3.98
N PHE A 439 5.89 -21.14 3.48
CA PHE A 439 6.60 -19.87 3.38
C PHE A 439 5.96 -18.92 2.37
N PHE A 440 5.70 -19.38 1.14
CA PHE A 440 5.14 -18.53 0.08
C PHE A 440 3.68 -18.15 0.34
N ASP A 441 2.89 -19.04 0.95
CA ASP A 441 1.53 -18.70 1.37
C ASP A 441 1.53 -17.61 2.46
N ALA A 442 2.42 -17.74 3.47
CA ALA A 442 2.55 -16.72 4.51
C ALA A 442 3.05 -15.38 3.94
N LEU A 443 3.93 -15.42 2.94
CA LEU A 443 4.40 -14.22 2.25
C LEU A 443 3.27 -13.54 1.47
N ASN A 444 2.48 -14.29 0.70
CA ASN A 444 1.32 -13.74 -0.03
C ASN A 444 0.29 -13.13 0.91
N LEU A 445 -0.05 -13.82 2.00
CA LEU A 445 -0.99 -13.29 3.00
C LEU A 445 -0.52 -11.95 3.57
N LYS A 446 0.79 -11.80 3.82
CA LYS A 446 1.37 -10.54 4.29
C LYS A 446 1.36 -9.46 3.22
N LEU A 447 1.68 -9.79 1.97
CA LEU A 447 1.61 -8.85 0.84
C LEU A 447 0.19 -8.32 0.65
N GLU A 448 -0.82 -9.20 0.68
CA GLU A 448 -2.23 -8.82 0.63
C GLU A 448 -2.63 -7.93 1.81
N THR A 449 -2.16 -8.25 3.01
CA THR A 449 -2.45 -7.48 4.22
C THR A 449 -1.88 -6.06 4.10
N ILE A 450 -0.65 -5.93 3.60
CA ILE A 450 -0.02 -4.63 3.34
C ILE A 450 -0.81 -3.86 2.27
N GLN A 451 -1.26 -4.53 1.20
CA GLN A 451 -2.10 -3.92 0.16
C GLN A 451 -3.43 -3.39 0.73
N LYS A 452 -4.13 -4.20 1.52
CA LYS A 452 -5.38 -3.82 2.19
C LYS A 452 -5.18 -2.70 3.20
N SER A 453 -4.01 -2.59 3.82
CA SER A 453 -3.68 -1.51 4.76
C SER A 453 -3.51 -0.13 4.09
N ARG A 454 -3.22 -0.09 2.78
CA ARG A 454 -3.13 1.15 1.99
C ARG A 454 -4.48 1.61 1.43
N GLN A 455 -5.48 0.72 1.35
CA GLN A 455 -6.86 1.16 1.18
C GLN A 455 -7.29 1.87 2.47
N PRO A 456 -8.06 2.97 2.39
CA PRO A 456 -8.55 3.63 3.59
C PRO A 456 -9.26 2.58 4.45
N ASN A 457 -8.72 2.29 5.63
CA ASN A 457 -9.30 1.30 6.51
C ASN A 457 -10.74 1.75 6.83
N PRO A 458 -11.78 0.96 6.56
CA PRO A 458 -13.15 1.35 6.89
C PRO A 458 -13.27 1.83 8.34
N ALA A 459 -12.51 1.24 9.27
CA ALA A 459 -12.46 1.67 10.66
C ALA A 459 -11.84 3.08 10.86
N SER A 460 -10.85 3.49 10.05
CA SER A 460 -10.29 4.84 10.12
C SER A 460 -11.24 5.90 9.56
N VAL A 461 -11.99 5.56 8.51
CA VAL A 461 -13.04 6.45 7.96
C VAL A 461 -14.18 6.62 8.97
N GLU A 462 -14.65 5.54 9.59
CA GLU A 462 -15.67 5.63 10.64
C GLU A 462 -15.19 6.43 11.87
N LEU A 463 -13.92 6.26 12.28
CA LEU A 463 -13.34 7.05 13.37
C LEU A 463 -13.28 8.54 13.02
N MET A 464 -12.86 8.88 11.80
CA MET A 464 -12.84 10.26 11.32
C MET A 464 -14.25 10.87 11.30
N ILE A 465 -15.24 10.13 10.83
CA ILE A 465 -16.65 10.57 10.85
C ILE A 465 -17.14 10.79 12.28
N ALA A 466 -16.80 9.89 13.21
CA ALA A 466 -17.15 10.04 14.62
C ALA A 466 -16.48 11.27 15.26
N MET A 467 -15.20 11.53 14.93
CA MET A 467 -14.48 12.72 15.38
C MET A 467 -15.11 14.00 14.83
N ALA A 468 -15.43 14.04 13.53
CA ALA A 468 -16.09 15.19 12.91
C ALA A 468 -17.43 15.50 13.58
N LYS A 469 -18.27 14.47 13.81
CA LYS A 469 -19.54 14.62 14.54
C LYS A 469 -19.32 15.17 15.95
N ARG A 470 -18.32 14.67 16.68
CA ARG A 470 -17.98 15.15 18.03
C ARG A 470 -17.48 16.60 18.03
N PHE A 471 -16.71 17.00 17.02
CA PHE A 471 -16.20 18.37 16.93
C PHE A 471 -17.27 19.37 16.47
N MET A 472 -18.27 18.95 15.69
CA MET A 472 -19.42 19.79 15.35
C MET A 472 -20.41 19.98 16.51
N ASP A 473 -20.41 19.09 17.51
CA ASP A 473 -21.33 19.17 18.66
C ASP A 473 -21.11 20.45 19.50
N ARG A 474 -19.87 20.95 19.57
CA ARG A 474 -19.51 22.13 20.37
C ARG A 474 -18.69 23.14 19.58
N PRO A 475 -19.07 24.44 19.56
CA PRO A 475 -18.33 25.48 18.84
C PRO A 475 -16.84 25.61 19.24
N GLU A 476 -16.51 25.24 20.47
CA GLU A 476 -15.14 25.23 21.02
C GLU A 476 -14.19 24.31 20.23
N HIS A 477 -14.72 23.31 19.53
CA HIS A 477 -13.94 22.34 18.76
C HIS A 477 -13.76 22.72 17.29
N ARG A 478 -14.14 23.95 16.89
CA ARG A 478 -14.04 24.40 15.49
C ARG A 478 -12.63 24.30 14.90
N ILE A 479 -11.60 24.53 15.72
CA ILE A 479 -10.20 24.45 15.28
C ILE A 479 -9.83 22.99 14.99
N GLN A 480 -10.24 22.05 15.86
CA GLN A 480 -10.01 20.62 15.66
C GLN A 480 -10.77 20.09 14.44
N LEU A 481 -11.97 20.63 14.15
CA LEU A 481 -12.72 20.30 12.94
C LEU A 481 -11.99 20.80 11.69
N ASP A 482 -11.52 22.05 11.70
CA ASP A 482 -10.73 22.65 10.63
C ASP A 482 -9.45 21.85 10.34
N ASP A 483 -8.67 21.55 11.38
CA ASP A 483 -7.45 20.74 11.29
C ASP A 483 -7.75 19.35 10.70
N LEU A 484 -8.86 18.72 11.11
CA LEU A 484 -9.27 17.40 10.61
C LEU A 484 -9.58 17.44 9.11
N VAL A 485 -10.41 18.40 8.68
CA VAL A 485 -10.81 18.54 7.27
C VAL A 485 -9.62 18.94 6.40
N THR A 486 -8.79 19.86 6.88
CA THR A 486 -7.56 20.31 6.19
C THR A 486 -6.56 19.17 6.04
N ALA A 487 -6.33 18.38 7.10
CA ALA A 487 -5.42 17.23 7.05
C ALA A 487 -5.92 16.18 6.04
N GLN A 488 -7.21 15.85 6.09
CA GLN A 488 -7.79 14.88 5.16
C GLN A 488 -7.78 15.39 3.72
N THR A 489 -7.99 16.69 3.50
CA THR A 489 -7.88 17.33 2.19
C THR A 489 -6.47 17.20 1.61
N ARG A 490 -5.45 17.55 2.40
CA ARG A 490 -4.04 17.43 1.99
C ARG A 490 -3.67 15.98 1.67
N GLN A 491 -4.15 15.04 2.48
CA GLN A 491 -3.93 13.61 2.25
C GLN A 491 -4.57 13.17 0.93
N SER A 492 -5.85 13.48 0.71
CA SER A 492 -6.54 13.13 -0.53
C SER A 492 -5.86 13.74 -1.77
N ILE A 493 -5.42 15.00 -1.70
CA ILE A 493 -4.65 15.60 -2.80
C ILE A 493 -3.34 14.84 -3.02
N ALA A 494 -2.57 14.55 -1.97
CA ALA A 494 -1.30 13.83 -2.06
C ALA A 494 -1.46 12.42 -2.66
N ASP A 495 -2.56 11.74 -2.35
CA ASP A 495 -2.88 10.42 -2.91
C ASP A 495 -3.24 10.49 -4.39
N PHE A 496 -3.87 11.58 -4.85
CA PHE A 496 -4.18 11.80 -6.27
C PHE A 496 -3.01 12.33 -7.10
N VAL A 497 -2.02 13.01 -6.51
CA VAL A 497 -0.83 13.50 -7.22
C VAL A 497 -0.19 12.43 -8.13
N PRO A 498 0.18 11.22 -7.66
CA PRO A 498 0.80 10.22 -8.52
C PRO A 498 -0.14 9.72 -9.64
N LEU A 499 -1.45 9.63 -9.36
CA LEU A 499 -2.46 9.20 -10.32
C LEU A 499 -2.69 10.25 -11.41
N PHE A 500 -2.58 11.53 -11.06
CA PHE A 500 -2.71 12.64 -12.01
C PHE A 500 -1.41 12.93 -12.76
N ALA A 501 -0.25 12.64 -12.18
CA ALA A 501 1.07 12.82 -12.81
C ALA A 501 1.51 11.63 -13.70
N GLY A 502 0.83 10.48 -13.60
CA GLY A 502 1.24 9.24 -14.23
C GLY A 502 1.36 9.30 -15.77
N GLN A 503 2.60 9.32 -16.27
CA GLN A 503 3.01 8.85 -17.61
C GLN A 503 3.29 7.33 -17.67
N GLY A 504 2.96 6.57 -16.61
CA GLY A 504 2.98 5.10 -16.65
C GLY A 504 1.93 4.59 -17.64
N ASP A 505 2.10 3.37 -18.17
CA ASP A 505 1.42 2.84 -19.37
C ASP A 505 -0.13 2.89 -19.30
N VAL A 506 -0.73 4.07 -19.47
CA VAL A 506 -2.19 4.35 -19.49
C VAL A 506 -2.90 3.50 -20.57
N ARG A 507 -2.12 2.86 -21.45
CA ARG A 507 -2.57 1.95 -22.51
C ARG A 507 -3.04 0.60 -22.00
N THR A 508 -2.63 0.16 -20.80
CA THR A 508 -2.93 -1.20 -20.30
C THR A 508 -4.10 -1.27 -19.32
N GLN A 509 -4.53 -0.15 -18.72
CA GLN A 509 -5.57 -0.14 -17.68
C GLN A 509 -6.88 0.42 -18.22
N ALA A 510 -7.99 -0.32 -18.05
CA ALA A 510 -9.28 0.04 -18.60
C ALA A 510 -9.95 1.14 -17.75
N PHE A 511 -10.84 1.94 -18.36
CA PHE A 511 -11.63 2.96 -17.66
C PHE A 511 -12.38 2.39 -16.44
N SER A 512 -12.83 1.14 -16.54
CA SER A 512 -13.50 0.39 -15.46
C SER A 512 -12.63 0.13 -14.24
N ASP A 513 -11.30 0.12 -14.38
CA ASP A 513 -10.38 -0.13 -13.27
C ASP A 513 -10.06 1.15 -12.50
N TRP A 514 -10.03 2.29 -13.20
CA TRP A 514 -9.73 3.61 -12.63
C TRP A 514 -10.86 4.15 -11.77
N VAL A 515 -12.11 3.95 -12.18
CA VAL A 515 -13.28 4.52 -11.49
C VAL A 515 -13.36 4.04 -10.03
N PRO A 516 -13.27 2.74 -9.71
CA PRO A 516 -13.26 2.26 -8.32
C PRO A 516 -12.07 2.78 -7.50
N GLU A 517 -10.89 2.93 -8.11
CA GLU A 517 -9.71 3.46 -7.43
C GLU A 517 -9.92 4.93 -7.04
N TYR A 518 -10.45 5.76 -7.96
CA TYR A 518 -10.77 7.16 -7.69
C TYR A 518 -11.83 7.28 -6.60
N GLU A 519 -12.86 6.44 -6.63
CA GLU A 519 -13.91 6.42 -5.62
C GLU A 519 -13.39 6.02 -4.25
N ALA A 520 -12.51 5.01 -4.18
CA ALA A 520 -11.91 4.57 -2.92
C ALA A 520 -11.03 5.66 -2.29
N ILE A 521 -10.24 6.38 -3.09
CA ILE A 521 -9.35 7.44 -2.60
C ILE A 521 -10.13 8.70 -2.20
N ALA A 522 -11.19 9.06 -2.94
CA ALA A 522 -12.03 10.21 -2.63
C ALA A 522 -13.02 9.96 -1.49
N GLU A 523 -13.35 8.70 -1.18
CA GLU A 523 -14.38 8.33 -0.20
C GLU A 523 -14.20 8.99 1.18
N PRO A 524 -13.00 9.01 1.81
CA PRO A 524 -12.85 9.58 3.15
C PRO A 524 -13.23 11.06 3.18
N ILE A 525 -12.73 11.87 2.24
CA ILE A 525 -13.03 13.31 2.18
C ILE A 525 -14.47 13.56 1.75
N ALA A 526 -15.03 12.76 0.85
CA ALA A 526 -16.42 12.90 0.42
C ALA A 526 -17.43 12.54 1.53
N ARG A 527 -17.16 11.48 2.31
CA ARG A 527 -17.97 11.12 3.48
C ARG A 527 -17.81 12.12 4.63
N LEU A 528 -16.61 12.69 4.81
CA LEU A 528 -16.41 13.79 5.74
C LEU A 528 -17.24 15.01 5.33
N ALA A 529 -17.19 15.41 4.07
CA ALA A 529 -18.00 16.49 3.52
C ALA A 529 -19.51 16.21 3.72
N SER A 530 -19.96 14.97 3.53
CA SER A 530 -21.37 14.62 3.72
C SER A 530 -21.88 14.83 5.16
N VAL A 531 -21.02 14.54 6.13
CA VAL A 531 -21.25 14.78 7.56
C VAL A 531 -21.29 16.28 7.86
N LEU A 532 -20.38 17.07 7.29
CA LEU A 532 -20.39 18.55 7.40
C LEU A 532 -21.66 19.15 6.81
N GLY A 533 -22.13 18.65 5.66
CA GLY A 533 -23.37 19.13 5.05
C GLY A 533 -24.59 18.83 5.92
N ARG A 534 -24.61 17.63 6.52
CA ARG A 534 -25.75 17.14 7.32
C ARG A 534 -25.87 17.80 8.69
N TRP A 535 -24.77 18.03 9.38
CA TRP A 535 -24.75 18.50 10.79
C TRP A 535 -24.02 19.82 11.01
N GLY A 536 -23.29 20.33 10.03
CA GLY A 536 -22.62 21.62 10.13
C GLY A 536 -23.60 22.79 10.17
N THR A 537 -23.05 23.98 10.38
CA THR A 537 -23.82 25.22 10.54
C THR A 537 -23.80 26.11 9.31
N GLY A 538 -22.83 25.91 8.40
CA GLY A 538 -22.68 26.64 7.14
C GLY A 538 -21.31 27.25 6.99
N ASP A 539 -20.66 27.56 8.12
CA ASP A 539 -19.30 28.09 8.18
C ASP A 539 -18.29 27.13 7.54
N GLU A 540 -18.60 25.82 7.53
CA GLU A 540 -17.76 24.76 6.98
C GLU A 540 -17.74 24.74 5.44
N LEU A 541 -18.60 25.51 4.77
CA LEU A 541 -18.61 25.63 3.30
C LEU A 541 -17.23 26.05 2.77
N SER A 542 -16.54 26.94 3.48
CA SER A 542 -15.19 27.39 3.11
C SER A 542 -14.19 26.22 3.06
N LEU A 543 -14.22 25.34 4.06
CA LEU A 543 -13.36 24.15 4.14
C LEU A 543 -13.65 23.15 3.02
N VAL A 544 -14.94 22.95 2.71
CA VAL A 544 -15.34 22.08 1.59
C VAL A 544 -14.91 22.68 0.26
N LEU A 545 -15.05 23.99 0.08
CA LEU A 545 -14.60 24.68 -1.13
C LEU A 545 -13.08 24.59 -1.30
N ASP A 546 -12.30 24.70 -0.23
CA ASP A 546 -10.85 24.54 -0.29
C ASP A 546 -10.47 23.12 -0.71
N ALA A 547 -11.18 22.10 -0.22
CA ALA A 547 -10.99 20.72 -0.65
C ALA A 547 -11.32 20.51 -2.13
N VAL A 548 -12.49 20.99 -2.56
CA VAL A 548 -12.94 20.89 -3.96
C VAL A 548 -11.98 21.63 -4.89
N LYS A 549 -11.61 22.87 -4.57
CA LYS A 549 -10.71 23.69 -5.38
C LYS A 549 -9.29 23.12 -5.39
N GLY A 550 -8.81 22.57 -4.28
CA GLY A 550 -7.50 21.93 -4.20
C GLY A 550 -7.40 20.70 -5.10
N LEU A 551 -8.38 19.78 -5.02
CA LEU A 551 -8.46 18.61 -5.90
C LEU A 551 -8.62 19.01 -7.37
N TYR A 552 -9.49 19.99 -7.65
CA TYR A 552 -9.70 20.49 -9.01
C TYR A 552 -8.44 21.15 -9.59
N ALA A 553 -7.71 21.93 -8.81
CA ALA A 553 -6.45 22.55 -9.24
C ALA A 553 -5.37 21.49 -9.51
N GLU A 554 -5.26 20.47 -8.66
CA GLU A 554 -4.31 19.36 -8.87
C GLU A 554 -4.64 18.57 -10.14
N ALA A 555 -5.92 18.27 -10.38
CA ALA A 555 -6.41 17.63 -11.60
C ALA A 555 -5.98 18.39 -12.87
N HIS A 556 -5.88 19.71 -12.78
CA HIS A 556 -5.51 20.60 -13.89
C HIS A 556 -4.01 20.92 -13.99
N ARG A 557 -3.18 20.47 -13.03
CA ARG A 557 -1.74 20.78 -13.01
C ARG A 557 -0.98 20.14 -14.17
N GLU A 558 -1.20 18.86 -14.43
CA GLU A 558 -0.57 18.11 -15.52
C GLU A 558 -1.60 17.64 -16.55
N GLN A 559 -1.42 18.07 -17.80
CA GLN A 559 -2.44 18.01 -18.85
C GLN A 559 -1.95 17.32 -20.12
N ALA A 560 -1.21 16.22 -19.96
CA ALA A 560 -0.78 15.36 -21.06
C ALA A 560 -1.42 13.97 -20.91
N GLY A 561 -2.15 13.50 -21.91
CA GLY A 561 -2.81 12.19 -21.88
C GLY A 561 -4.02 12.11 -22.82
N TYR A 562 -4.75 11.01 -22.74
CA TYR A 562 -6.00 10.82 -23.51
C TYR A 562 -7.12 11.73 -22.97
N THR A 563 -7.98 12.22 -23.87
CA THR A 563 -9.05 13.18 -23.54
C THR A 563 -10.01 12.67 -22.47
N HIS A 564 -10.41 11.41 -22.53
CA HIS A 564 -11.29 10.80 -21.53
C HIS A 564 -10.60 10.69 -20.15
N TRP A 565 -9.31 10.39 -20.11
CA TRP A 565 -8.56 10.35 -18.85
C TRP A 565 -8.44 11.75 -18.22
N LEU A 566 -8.13 12.77 -19.02
CA LEU A 566 -8.09 14.15 -18.56
C LEU A 566 -9.46 14.60 -17.99
N ALA A 567 -10.55 14.19 -18.64
CA ALA A 567 -11.91 14.49 -18.18
C ALA A 567 -12.25 13.79 -16.85
N LEU A 568 -11.74 12.57 -16.62
CA LEU A 568 -11.97 11.81 -15.39
C LEU A 568 -11.27 12.43 -14.17
N LYS A 569 -10.18 13.20 -14.34
CA LYS A 569 -9.46 13.84 -13.22
C LYS A 569 -10.32 14.79 -12.39
N ASN A 570 -11.43 15.30 -12.93
CA ASN A 570 -12.37 16.15 -12.19
C ASN A 570 -13.34 15.35 -11.30
N TYR A 571 -13.44 14.04 -11.51
CA TYR A 571 -14.37 13.18 -10.79
C TYR A 571 -14.17 13.16 -9.27
N PRO A 572 -12.94 13.14 -8.71
CA PRO A 572 -12.74 13.19 -7.26
C PRO A 572 -13.29 14.46 -6.62
N ALA A 573 -13.10 15.62 -7.27
CA ALA A 573 -13.67 16.88 -6.79
C ALA A 573 -15.21 16.86 -6.81
N ALA A 574 -15.80 16.26 -7.85
CA ALA A 574 -17.25 16.08 -7.93
C ALA A 574 -17.81 15.12 -6.89
N LEU A 575 -17.07 14.09 -6.48
CA LEU A 575 -17.46 13.21 -5.38
C LEU A 575 -17.53 13.94 -4.04
N VAL A 576 -16.62 14.90 -3.79
CA VAL A 576 -16.69 15.77 -2.60
C VAL A 576 -17.91 16.69 -2.65
N VAL A 577 -18.17 17.30 -3.81
CA VAL A 577 -19.38 18.12 -4.04
C VAL A 577 -20.64 17.30 -3.83
N LEU A 578 -20.70 16.08 -4.36
CA LEU A 578 -21.81 15.14 -4.17
C LEU A 578 -22.03 14.84 -2.69
N GLY A 579 -20.96 14.45 -1.96
CA GLY A 579 -21.03 14.15 -0.54
C GLY A 579 -21.65 15.30 0.25
N TYR A 580 -21.10 16.52 0.11
CA TYR A 580 -21.61 17.70 0.78
C TYR A 580 -23.05 18.02 0.38
N SER A 581 -23.37 17.93 -0.91
CA SER A 581 -24.70 18.23 -1.45
C SER A 581 -25.77 17.26 -0.94
N LEU A 582 -25.46 15.97 -0.82
CA LEU A 582 -26.35 14.97 -0.21
C LEU A 582 -26.62 15.30 1.26
N GLY A 583 -25.59 15.74 2.00
CA GLY A 583 -25.71 16.17 3.39
C GLY A 583 -26.62 17.39 3.55
N LEU A 584 -26.40 18.42 2.72
CA LEU A 584 -27.20 19.64 2.68
C LEU A 584 -28.65 19.37 2.28
N THR A 585 -28.86 18.53 1.26
CA THR A 585 -30.19 18.11 0.80
C THR A 585 -30.93 17.38 1.92
N ARG A 586 -30.25 16.48 2.63
CA ARG A 586 -30.83 15.75 3.76
C ARG A 586 -31.18 16.67 4.93
N ALA A 587 -30.40 17.73 5.15
CA ALA A 587 -30.64 18.73 6.17
C ALA A 587 -31.62 19.84 5.74
N ASN A 588 -32.10 19.82 4.49
CA ASN A 588 -32.91 20.87 3.87
C ASN A 588 -32.25 22.27 3.89
N ARG A 589 -30.92 22.33 3.79
CA ARG A 589 -30.11 23.56 3.81
C ARG A 589 -29.83 24.02 2.39
N LEU A 590 -30.91 24.36 1.69
CA LEU A 590 -30.90 24.59 0.24
C LEU A 590 -30.19 25.89 -0.16
N ASP A 591 -30.16 26.89 0.72
CA ASP A 591 -29.43 28.16 0.55
C ASP A 591 -27.91 27.94 0.46
N VAL A 592 -27.37 27.10 1.35
CA VAL A 592 -25.95 26.72 1.32
C VAL A 592 -25.65 25.85 0.10
N LEU A 593 -26.58 24.96 -0.29
CA LEU A 593 -26.44 24.16 -1.51
C LEU A 593 -26.40 25.06 -2.76
N TYR A 594 -27.31 26.02 -2.88
CA TYR A 594 -27.30 26.97 -3.98
C TYR A 594 -25.99 27.78 -4.02
N THR A 595 -25.50 28.20 -2.85
CA THR A 595 -24.22 28.92 -2.72
C THR A 595 -23.02 28.06 -3.14
N LEU A 596 -23.01 26.76 -2.78
CA LEU A 596 -22.00 25.80 -3.23
C LEU A 596 -22.00 25.67 -4.76
N LEU A 597 -23.18 25.45 -5.36
CA LEU A 597 -23.32 25.27 -6.81
C LEU A 597 -22.93 26.55 -7.57
N ASN A 598 -23.22 27.71 -7.01
CA ASN A 598 -22.88 29.02 -7.57
C ASN A 598 -21.43 29.47 -7.28
N SER A 599 -20.67 28.71 -6.48
CA SER A 599 -19.26 29.00 -6.24
C SER A 599 -18.41 28.65 -7.47
N THR A 600 -17.29 29.35 -7.65
CA THR A 600 -16.45 29.20 -8.83
C THR A 600 -15.26 28.28 -8.61
N VAL A 601 -14.93 27.52 -9.65
CA VAL A 601 -13.63 26.85 -9.86
C VAL A 601 -12.97 27.46 -11.10
N ILE A 602 -11.64 27.49 -11.15
CA ILE A 602 -10.91 28.05 -12.28
C ILE A 602 -10.55 26.90 -13.21
N ASN A 603 -11.22 26.83 -14.36
CA ASN A 603 -11.01 25.76 -15.34
C ASN A 603 -9.68 25.90 -16.09
N ARG A 604 -9.38 24.92 -16.95
CA ARG A 604 -8.16 24.86 -17.79
C ARG A 604 -7.82 26.16 -18.53
N ARG A 605 -8.81 26.97 -18.91
CA ARG A 605 -8.60 28.19 -19.70
C ARG A 605 -8.39 29.42 -18.81
N GLU A 606 -8.12 29.21 -17.53
CA GLU A 606 -8.13 30.24 -16.48
C GLU A 606 -9.46 30.98 -16.42
N GLN A 607 -10.54 30.35 -16.89
CA GLN A 607 -11.87 30.92 -16.86
C GLN A 607 -12.63 30.39 -15.65
N PRO A 608 -13.34 31.27 -14.93
CA PRO A 608 -14.21 30.83 -13.85
C PRO A 608 -15.37 30.01 -14.43
N GLY A 609 -15.51 28.77 -13.95
CA GLY A 609 -16.67 27.92 -14.15
C GLY A 609 -17.41 27.73 -12.83
N LEU A 610 -18.73 27.54 -12.88
CA LEU A 610 -19.54 27.28 -11.69
C LEU A 610 -19.42 25.82 -11.29
N ILE A 611 -19.28 25.54 -9.98
CA ILE A 611 -19.19 24.17 -9.44
C ILE A 611 -20.41 23.35 -9.87
N GLY A 612 -21.62 23.93 -9.77
CA GLY A 612 -22.87 23.27 -10.18
C GLY A 612 -22.99 22.99 -11.67
N TYR A 613 -22.06 23.49 -12.49
CA TYR A 613 -21.95 23.14 -13.90
C TYR A 613 -20.79 22.18 -14.14
N GLU A 614 -19.57 22.61 -13.83
CA GLU A 614 -18.29 21.92 -14.11
C GLU A 614 -18.17 20.55 -13.41
N LEU A 615 -18.76 20.42 -12.22
CA LEU A 615 -18.72 19.21 -11.38
C LEU A 615 -20.09 18.55 -11.26
N SER A 616 -21.04 18.93 -12.13
CA SER A 616 -22.35 18.28 -12.17
C SER A 616 -22.26 16.85 -12.71
N PRO A 617 -23.16 15.94 -12.26
CA PRO A 617 -23.23 14.60 -12.84
C PRO A 617 -23.53 14.66 -14.34
N PHE A 618 -24.27 15.65 -14.81
CA PHE A 618 -24.62 15.81 -16.24
C PHE A 618 -23.40 16.16 -17.10
N TYR A 619 -22.57 17.10 -16.63
CA TYR A 619 -21.35 17.48 -17.33
C TYR A 619 -20.33 16.34 -17.32
N LEU A 620 -20.18 15.63 -16.20
CA LEU A 620 -19.25 14.51 -16.08
C LEU A 620 -19.69 13.24 -16.80
N GLU A 621 -21.00 13.06 -17.02
CA GLU A 621 -21.55 11.91 -17.74
C GLU A 621 -21.47 12.12 -19.25
N ALA A 622 -21.97 13.25 -19.76
CA ALA A 622 -22.10 13.49 -21.19
C ALA A 622 -21.39 14.76 -21.68
N GLY A 623 -21.32 15.82 -20.86
CA GLY A 623 -20.77 17.13 -21.26
C GLY A 623 -19.26 17.11 -21.54
N ASN A 624 -18.52 16.15 -21.00
CA ASN A 624 -17.07 15.99 -21.17
C ASN A 624 -16.68 14.83 -22.11
N GLY A 625 -17.65 14.18 -22.77
CA GLY A 625 -17.41 13.06 -23.69
C GLY A 625 -17.20 11.69 -23.05
N LEU A 626 -17.46 11.52 -21.74
CA LEU A 626 -17.25 10.24 -21.05
C LEU A 626 -18.39 9.22 -21.19
N LEU A 627 -19.53 9.57 -21.79
CA LEU A 627 -20.73 8.72 -21.79
C LEU A 627 -20.46 7.29 -22.28
N ALA A 628 -19.71 7.14 -23.36
CA ALA A 628 -19.36 5.82 -23.91
C ALA A 628 -18.48 5.01 -22.95
N HIS A 629 -17.61 5.68 -22.19
CA HIS A 629 -16.74 5.06 -21.19
C HIS A 629 -17.51 4.67 -19.93
N TRP A 630 -18.44 5.50 -19.45
CA TRP A 630 -19.30 5.13 -18.33
C TRP A 630 -20.17 3.90 -18.63
N LYS A 631 -20.55 3.70 -19.90
CA LYS A 631 -21.26 2.49 -20.36
C LYS A 631 -20.42 1.22 -20.37
N THR A 632 -19.09 1.31 -20.25
CA THR A 632 -18.23 0.11 -20.15
C THR A 632 -18.21 -0.47 -18.74
N LEU A 633 -18.79 0.22 -17.75
CA LEU A 633 -18.96 -0.33 -16.40
C LEU A 633 -19.97 -1.47 -16.41
N GLU A 634 -19.80 -2.40 -15.46
CA GLU A 634 -20.68 -3.55 -15.28
C GLU A 634 -22.15 -3.12 -15.20
N ASP A 635 -23.01 -3.82 -15.94
CA ASP A 635 -24.45 -3.56 -16.05
C ASP A 635 -24.87 -2.19 -16.60
N GLN A 636 -23.96 -1.41 -17.20
CA GLN A 636 -24.27 -0.07 -17.73
C GLN A 636 -24.31 0.04 -19.26
N SER A 637 -24.10 -1.05 -20.00
CA SER A 637 -24.00 -1.03 -21.47
C SER A 637 -25.21 -0.40 -22.18
N ASN A 638 -26.42 -0.65 -21.65
CA ASN A 638 -27.68 -0.13 -22.17
C ASN A 638 -28.25 1.05 -21.34
N ALA A 639 -27.52 1.50 -20.31
CA ALA A 639 -28.01 2.58 -19.44
C ALA A 639 -28.08 3.91 -20.18
N ARG A 640 -29.15 4.68 -19.93
CA ARG A 640 -29.26 6.06 -20.45
C ARG A 640 -28.33 7.01 -19.70
N THR A 641 -28.24 6.83 -18.38
CA THR A 641 -27.48 7.70 -17.48
C THR A 641 -26.59 6.87 -16.54
N PRO A 642 -25.50 6.29 -17.05
CA PRO A 642 -24.69 5.30 -16.32
C PRO A 642 -23.99 5.87 -15.07
N LEU A 643 -23.50 7.11 -15.13
CA LEU A 643 -22.88 7.76 -13.96
C LEU A 643 -23.96 8.07 -12.92
N SER A 644 -25.07 8.65 -13.34
CA SER A 644 -26.19 8.99 -12.45
C SER A 644 -26.74 7.75 -11.73
N ASN A 645 -26.83 6.61 -12.43
CA ASN A 645 -27.19 5.32 -11.85
C ASN A 645 -26.18 4.87 -10.79
N ARG A 646 -24.89 4.95 -11.10
CA ARG A 646 -23.82 4.59 -10.17
C ARG A 646 -23.83 5.48 -8.93
N LEU A 647 -23.99 6.79 -9.10
CA LEU A 647 -24.03 7.73 -7.98
C LEU A 647 -25.26 7.48 -7.07
N ALA A 648 -26.42 7.18 -7.65
CA ALA A 648 -27.64 6.84 -6.91
C ALA A 648 -27.53 5.48 -6.21
N SER A 649 -27.39 4.41 -6.98
CA SER A 649 -27.59 3.03 -6.51
C SER A 649 -26.36 2.42 -5.84
N LEU A 650 -25.16 2.94 -6.10
CA LEU A 650 -23.92 2.43 -5.49
C LEU A 650 -23.34 3.43 -4.49
N ILE A 651 -22.95 4.63 -4.93
CA ILE A 651 -22.20 5.58 -4.09
C ILE A 651 -23.05 6.12 -2.95
N THR A 652 -24.26 6.60 -3.24
CA THR A 652 -25.15 7.15 -2.22
C THR A 652 -25.60 6.06 -1.24
N CYS A 653 -25.91 4.86 -1.72
CA CYS A 653 -26.19 3.70 -0.87
C CYS A 653 -25.02 3.36 0.06
N LYS A 654 -23.78 3.34 -0.46
CA LYS A 654 -22.56 3.11 0.34
C LYS A 654 -22.38 4.16 1.43
N TRP A 655 -22.66 5.43 1.12
CA TRP A 655 -22.46 6.53 2.05
C TRP A 655 -23.64 6.76 3.00
N ALA A 656 -24.82 6.22 2.68
CA ALA A 656 -26.08 6.34 3.43
C ALA A 656 -25.95 6.17 4.97
N PRO A 657 -25.17 5.20 5.49
CA PRO A 657 -24.99 5.03 6.94
C PRO A 657 -24.41 6.27 7.63
N SER A 658 -23.68 7.11 6.88
CA SER A 658 -23.06 8.33 7.40
C SER A 658 -24.07 9.40 7.78
N PHE A 659 -25.27 9.43 7.16
CA PHE A 659 -26.24 10.54 7.20
C PHE A 659 -27.31 10.46 8.31
N ALA A 660 -27.41 9.31 9.01
CA ALA A 660 -28.43 8.95 10.00
C ALA A 660 -29.90 9.11 9.54
N GLY A 661 -30.69 8.04 9.64
CA GLY A 661 -32.14 8.09 9.34
C GLY A 661 -32.46 8.36 7.86
N VAL A 662 -31.69 7.73 6.96
CA VAL A 662 -32.00 7.64 5.53
C VAL A 662 -32.54 6.24 5.27
N GLN A 663 -33.82 6.15 4.89
CA GLN A 663 -34.49 4.89 4.57
C GLN A 663 -34.36 4.55 3.08
N ASP A 664 -34.39 5.57 2.23
CA ASP A 664 -34.25 5.48 0.78
C ASP A 664 -33.09 6.38 0.33
N PRO A 665 -31.88 5.82 0.17
CA PRO A 665 -30.71 6.57 -0.29
C PRO A 665 -30.83 7.04 -1.74
N GLU A 666 -31.50 6.26 -2.59
CA GLU A 666 -31.68 6.64 -4.00
C GLU A 666 -32.57 7.88 -4.11
N LEU A 667 -33.66 7.95 -3.34
CA LEU A 667 -34.50 9.15 -3.29
C LEU A 667 -33.75 10.39 -2.79
N LEU A 668 -32.81 10.22 -1.84
CA LEU A 668 -31.96 11.34 -1.40
C LEU A 668 -31.09 11.86 -2.54
N TYR A 669 -30.48 10.96 -3.32
CA TYR A 669 -29.72 11.33 -4.52
C TYR A 669 -30.62 11.98 -5.56
N GLU A 670 -31.80 11.44 -5.84
CA GLU A 670 -32.72 11.96 -6.84
C GLU A 670 -33.18 13.39 -6.49
N ARG A 671 -33.40 13.69 -5.20
CA ARG A 671 -33.71 15.06 -4.75
C ARG A 671 -32.57 16.03 -5.01
N PHE A 672 -31.34 15.61 -4.72
CA PHE A 672 -30.14 16.39 -5.07
C PHE A 672 -30.05 16.60 -6.59
N GLU A 673 -30.24 15.54 -7.37
CA GLU A 673 -30.16 15.61 -8.83
C GLU A 673 -31.20 16.55 -9.42
N PHE A 674 -32.43 16.59 -8.86
CA PHE A 674 -33.45 17.57 -9.24
C PHE A 674 -33.05 19.01 -8.97
N LEU A 675 -32.52 19.29 -7.77
CA LEU A 675 -32.03 20.63 -7.41
C LEU A 675 -30.89 21.07 -8.32
N ASN A 676 -29.95 20.15 -8.60
CA ASN A 676 -28.85 20.40 -9.51
C ASN A 676 -29.34 20.60 -10.95
N LEU A 677 -30.36 19.87 -11.39
CA LEU A 677 -30.98 20.05 -12.71
C LEU A 677 -31.61 21.44 -12.87
N LEU A 678 -32.33 21.93 -11.86
CA LEU A 678 -32.87 23.29 -11.87
C LEU A 678 -31.73 24.32 -11.99
N PHE A 679 -30.69 24.19 -11.16
CA PHE A 679 -29.53 25.08 -11.21
C PHE A 679 -28.82 25.03 -12.57
N PHE A 680 -28.63 23.83 -13.11
CA PHE A 680 -27.99 23.59 -14.40
C PHE A 680 -28.80 24.19 -15.55
N ALA A 681 -30.13 24.03 -15.55
CA ALA A 681 -31.02 24.64 -16.55
C ALA A 681 -30.96 26.17 -16.49
N GLN A 682 -30.97 26.76 -15.28
CA GLN A 682 -30.83 28.20 -15.09
C GLN A 682 -29.50 28.73 -15.65
N THR A 683 -28.40 28.01 -15.37
CA THR A 683 -27.04 28.35 -15.84
C THR A 683 -26.91 28.24 -17.36
N ASN A 684 -27.64 27.32 -17.99
CA ASN A 684 -27.73 27.21 -19.45
C ASN A 684 -28.71 28.22 -20.09
N GLY A 685 -29.21 29.19 -19.34
CA GLY A 685 -30.06 30.27 -19.86
C GLY A 685 -31.50 29.85 -20.19
N VAL A 686 -31.97 28.73 -19.65
CA VAL A 686 -33.35 28.27 -19.83
C VAL A 686 -34.26 29.11 -18.92
N ASN A 687 -34.62 30.30 -19.39
CA ASN A 687 -35.58 31.19 -18.74
C ASN A 687 -37.03 30.69 -18.94
N GLU A 688 -38.01 31.38 -18.34
CA GLU A 688 -39.42 30.96 -18.39
C GLU A 688 -40.00 30.94 -19.81
N GLU A 689 -39.58 31.86 -20.67
CA GLU A 689 -39.99 31.91 -22.08
C GLU A 689 -39.47 30.70 -22.86
N GLU A 690 -38.17 30.44 -22.76
CA GLU A 690 -37.51 29.30 -23.41
C GLU A 690 -38.08 27.96 -22.90
N LEU A 691 -38.33 27.87 -21.59
CA LEU A 691 -38.98 26.71 -20.97
C LEU A 691 -40.37 26.46 -21.57
N ASN A 692 -41.21 27.50 -21.65
CA ASN A 692 -42.54 27.40 -22.25
C ASN A 692 -42.48 27.00 -23.73
N ASN A 693 -41.56 27.58 -24.50
CA ASN A 693 -41.33 27.22 -25.90
C ASN A 693 -40.98 25.74 -26.05
N ARG A 694 -40.04 25.22 -25.24
CA ARG A 694 -39.67 23.80 -25.26
C ARG A 694 -40.81 22.88 -24.87
N ILE A 695 -41.64 23.25 -23.90
CA ILE A 695 -42.82 22.46 -23.51
C ILE A 695 -43.84 22.40 -24.65
N GLN A 696 -44.13 23.55 -25.29
CA GLN A 696 -45.08 23.62 -26.41
C GLN A 696 -44.60 22.82 -27.62
N GLN A 697 -43.30 22.84 -27.91
CA GLN A 697 -42.70 22.10 -29.03
C GLN A 697 -42.40 20.63 -28.71
N SER A 698 -42.79 20.13 -27.53
CA SER A 698 -42.46 18.76 -27.06
C SER A 698 -40.95 18.46 -26.99
N GLN A 699 -40.13 19.50 -26.75
CA GLN A 699 -38.67 19.46 -26.68
C GLN A 699 -38.12 19.53 -25.25
N PHE A 700 -38.96 19.39 -24.22
CA PHE A 700 -38.51 19.39 -22.82
C PHE A 700 -37.46 18.30 -22.54
N ARG A 701 -37.48 17.17 -23.28
CA ARG A 701 -36.44 16.12 -23.23
C ARG A 701 -35.01 16.64 -23.49
N ASN A 702 -34.87 17.78 -24.17
CA ASN A 702 -33.57 18.39 -24.44
C ASN A 702 -33.00 19.17 -23.24
N ILE A 703 -33.79 19.42 -22.20
CA ILE A 703 -33.34 20.04 -20.94
C ILE A 703 -33.38 19.08 -19.75
N ALA A 704 -34.20 18.02 -19.81
CA ALA A 704 -34.19 16.97 -18.78
C ALA A 704 -32.90 16.15 -18.87
N MET A 705 -32.14 16.08 -17.78
CA MET A 705 -30.88 15.32 -17.67
C MET A 705 -30.94 14.35 -16.48
N GLY A 706 -29.97 13.44 -16.38
CA GLY A 706 -29.91 12.45 -15.30
C GLY A 706 -31.08 11.47 -15.32
N ARG A 707 -31.38 10.87 -14.16
CA ARG A 707 -32.48 9.90 -14.01
C ARG A 707 -33.83 10.55 -14.29
N LEU A 708 -33.98 11.85 -14.06
CA LEU A 708 -35.20 12.62 -14.37
C LEU A 708 -35.52 12.73 -15.87
N SER A 709 -34.62 12.30 -16.76
CA SER A 709 -34.91 12.23 -18.19
C SER A 709 -35.68 10.96 -18.60
N TRP A 710 -35.77 9.94 -17.73
CA TRP A 710 -36.39 8.65 -18.07
C TRP A 710 -37.06 7.89 -16.91
N HIS A 711 -36.78 8.22 -15.65
CA HIS A 711 -37.31 7.51 -14.48
C HIS A 711 -38.70 8.03 -14.08
N SER A 712 -39.74 7.47 -14.72
CA SER A 712 -41.13 7.96 -14.61
C SER A 712 -41.69 8.00 -13.18
N GLU A 713 -41.26 7.10 -12.29
CA GLU A 713 -41.70 7.09 -10.89
C GLU A 713 -41.23 8.35 -10.15
N THR A 714 -39.94 8.66 -10.22
CA THR A 714 -39.35 9.86 -9.58
C THR A 714 -39.94 11.13 -10.16
N ILE A 715 -40.13 11.18 -11.49
CA ILE A 715 -40.76 12.31 -12.16
C ILE A 715 -42.18 12.56 -11.60
N SER A 716 -42.98 11.49 -11.50
CA SER A 716 -44.36 11.59 -11.02
C SER A 716 -44.41 11.99 -9.54
N ARG A 717 -43.50 11.45 -8.73
CA ARG A 717 -43.32 11.79 -7.31
C ARG A 717 -42.97 13.28 -7.15
N PHE A 718 -41.98 13.77 -7.87
CA PHE A 718 -41.51 15.16 -7.73
C PHE A 718 -42.51 16.18 -8.28
N ALA A 719 -43.24 15.85 -9.35
CA ALA A 719 -44.35 16.68 -9.81
C ALA A 719 -45.40 16.90 -8.71
N GLN A 720 -45.62 15.93 -7.83
CA GLN A 720 -46.52 16.07 -6.68
C GLN A 720 -45.83 16.76 -5.49
N GLU A 721 -44.67 16.27 -5.04
CA GLU A 721 -43.95 16.78 -3.86
C GLU A 721 -43.67 18.29 -4.00
N TYR A 722 -43.01 18.71 -5.09
CA TYR A 722 -42.61 20.11 -5.30
C TYR A 722 -43.74 21.03 -5.81
N SER A 723 -44.97 20.51 -5.97
CA SER A 723 -46.14 21.36 -6.13
C SER A 723 -46.70 21.85 -4.79
N THR A 724 -46.23 21.29 -3.67
CA THR A 724 -46.69 21.68 -2.33
C THR A 724 -45.82 22.80 -1.74
N PRO A 725 -46.40 23.69 -0.90
CA PRO A 725 -45.66 24.75 -0.21
C PRO A 725 -44.48 24.26 0.65
N GLU A 726 -44.61 23.05 1.23
CA GLU A 726 -43.60 22.44 2.09
C GLU A 726 -42.27 22.24 1.36
N PHE A 727 -42.31 21.84 0.09
CA PHE A 727 -41.12 21.57 -0.71
C PHE A 727 -40.75 22.74 -1.63
N ASN A 728 -41.71 23.50 -2.14
CA ASN A 728 -41.41 24.57 -3.07
C ASN A 728 -40.87 25.83 -2.39
N ALA A 729 -41.37 26.21 -1.21
CA ALA A 729 -41.01 27.47 -0.58
C ALA A 729 -39.52 27.53 -0.18
N PRO A 730 -38.93 26.48 0.45
CA PRO A 730 -37.50 26.48 0.77
C PRO A 730 -36.60 26.52 -0.46
N LEU A 731 -37.01 25.83 -1.54
CA LEU A 731 -36.27 25.77 -2.80
C LEU A 731 -36.25 27.15 -3.49
N LEU A 732 -37.42 27.80 -3.58
CA LEU A 732 -37.55 29.12 -4.19
C LEU A 732 -36.81 30.19 -3.37
N ALA A 733 -36.91 30.13 -2.05
CA ALA A 733 -36.18 31.04 -1.15
C ALA A 733 -34.66 30.92 -1.28
N ALA A 734 -34.14 29.73 -1.57
CA ALA A 734 -32.73 29.50 -1.82
C ALA A 734 -32.22 30.02 -3.18
N GLY A 735 -33.11 30.35 -4.12
CA GLY A 735 -32.76 30.90 -5.44
C GLY A 735 -32.86 29.91 -6.62
N PHE A 736 -33.21 28.65 -6.34
CA PHE A 736 -33.54 27.69 -7.41
C PHE A 736 -34.79 28.13 -8.17
N ALA A 737 -34.93 27.70 -9.43
CA ALA A 737 -36.06 28.07 -10.30
C ALA A 737 -36.27 29.60 -10.42
N TYR A 738 -35.19 30.36 -10.33
CA TYR A 738 -35.12 31.83 -10.31
C TYR A 738 -35.90 32.47 -9.14
N GLY A 739 -36.22 31.70 -8.09
CA GLY A 739 -37.18 32.12 -7.06
C GLY A 739 -38.60 32.34 -7.59
N SER A 740 -38.91 31.84 -8.80
CA SER A 740 -40.21 32.00 -9.47
C SER A 740 -41.05 30.74 -9.31
N GLU A 741 -42.18 30.86 -8.62
CA GLU A 741 -43.17 29.79 -8.52
C GLU A 741 -43.74 29.42 -9.89
N SER A 742 -43.95 30.41 -10.77
CA SER A 742 -44.42 30.19 -12.15
C SER A 742 -43.43 29.33 -12.93
N TYR A 743 -42.14 29.66 -12.87
CA TYR A 743 -41.09 28.88 -13.52
C TYR A 743 -41.08 27.43 -13.02
N LEU A 744 -41.11 27.24 -11.69
CA LEU A 744 -41.10 25.91 -11.10
C LEU A 744 -42.33 25.09 -11.53
N GLN A 745 -43.53 25.67 -11.52
CA GLN A 745 -44.75 25.00 -11.97
C GLN A 745 -44.65 24.58 -13.43
N ARG A 746 -44.12 25.45 -14.32
CA ARG A 746 -43.87 25.10 -15.73
C ARG A 746 -42.84 23.99 -15.87
N PHE A 747 -41.79 24.01 -15.07
CA PHE A 747 -40.75 22.99 -15.10
C PHE A 747 -41.32 21.62 -14.68
N LEU A 748 -42.12 21.57 -13.62
CA LEU A 748 -42.82 20.37 -13.16
C LEU A 748 -43.86 19.89 -14.18
N GLU A 749 -44.57 20.80 -14.87
CA GLU A 749 -45.47 20.46 -15.97
C GLU A 749 -44.71 19.78 -17.12
N GLY A 750 -43.55 20.32 -17.51
CA GLY A 750 -42.70 19.74 -18.54
C GLY A 750 -42.21 18.33 -18.20
N LEU A 751 -41.75 18.14 -16.96
CA LEU A 751 -41.39 16.83 -16.41
C LEU A 751 -42.59 15.87 -16.44
N GLY A 752 -43.75 16.29 -15.93
CA GLY A 752 -44.96 15.47 -15.90
C GLY A 752 -45.50 15.11 -17.29
N ARG A 753 -45.29 15.96 -18.30
CA ARG A 753 -45.60 15.61 -19.69
C ARG A 753 -44.67 14.54 -20.23
N MET A 754 -43.40 14.50 -19.81
CA MET A 754 -42.45 13.46 -20.23
C MET A 754 -42.76 12.08 -19.66
N SER A 755 -43.24 11.97 -18.41
CA SER A 755 -43.50 10.67 -17.78
C SER A 755 -44.72 9.93 -18.35
N ARG A 756 -45.57 10.63 -19.11
CA ARG A 756 -46.74 10.06 -19.80
C ARG A 756 -46.39 9.30 -21.09
N TRP A 757 -45.12 9.21 -21.46
CA TRP A 757 -44.63 8.63 -22.72
C TRP A 757 -43.60 7.53 -22.53
#